data_AF-A0A366R2A6-F1
#
_entry.id   AF-A0A366R2A6-F1
#
_cell.length_a   1.000
_cell.length_b   1.000
_cell.length_c   1.000
_cell.angle_alpha   90.00
_cell.angle_beta   90.00
_cell.angle_gamma   90.00
#
_symmetry.space_group_name_H-M   'P 1'
#
loop_
_entity.id
_entity.type
_entity.pdbx_description
1 polymer ?
#
loop_
_entity_poly.entity_id
_entity_poly.type
_entity_poly.pdbx_seq_one_letter_code
_entity_poly.pdbx_strand_id
1 'polypeptide(L)'
;MPTLEPAKDLDPNAWYQLSELAVDNGETVFHGMLQPTAPGGDLRVWPANKNSYWQFQKIGDKPGRYQMRCSDTTVKKQLSVCYRPDVIDEKRRTRPCLMATDDSDEQQWDVSLWGEDDAYRITNVQNGTKWNLDCIPDGPVFMSSNFEGEQPRQKWLMTSVGEVNNQMYSTIYSAPPKSTGDSTATTAGMTASDAKTTSTSTSDASSGNSNSNSSPNNDTSSNELSSGAVAGIAVGATLAVVALALAGFFFWRRNKRKYSPASTGPLDEKHNDSPIVVSPGDGMGSYYSPAKEMPQEHGVAELPNGQHQRHEMAPSGILGFVVEDVKQSPGNYLVALGVLVISALLHKLSTPSLDPREPPFLKPAFPIIGHFYGLMNDKHHRQIATLPILGGKLYVIFDPAIIQSAYRKKTLSFQPFAVEFAQRELLISDETHKKLKETDLVPDFFAAIHPAMTGEHIHRMNANALNYIAKDINGINKGRKMEHGNVWLWLRDIVTMATSEALYGPDNPLREDPSLLEDLWTFEAGLNVLLVNILPAITAPKAHQARARLQAALGKYYGAQKYEHEDAAEIVRGRAYPFVKYNVPGEEIGHIELALLHVGTANTIPTLYWFFVNVFSRPDLVQRLKDEVLPIIKMDGEKGIVDVTILDDKCPLLVSCYREAIRLSNQAGSNRRVLEDTTVTDSNGNSYLLKKGENLQISALVSHNLDTWGGDISTFKPDRFIETKETLEADKARRAAFIPFGGGRHLCPGRTFAFAENLGLVACLLAGFDVELPDGPKLPAGKDCNFSQAAFQPVNYGEGFGVKIQRREGWEGVQWSFKS
;
A
#
# COMPACT_ATOMS: atom_id res chain seq x y z
N MET A 1 -41.04 12.99 41.88
CA MET A 1 -39.68 12.43 41.68
C MET A 1 -38.68 13.47 42.16
N PRO A 2 -37.56 13.08 42.79
CA PRO A 2 -36.42 13.98 42.91
C PRO A 2 -35.94 14.37 41.51
N THR A 3 -35.69 15.64 41.26
CA THR A 3 -34.90 16.08 40.11
C THR A 3 -33.46 15.66 40.36
N LEU A 4 -32.96 14.71 39.57
CA LEU A 4 -31.56 14.31 39.61
C LEU A 4 -30.67 15.50 39.27
N GLU A 5 -29.49 15.55 39.88
CA GLU A 5 -28.53 16.58 39.57
C GLU A 5 -27.88 16.31 38.21
N PRO A 6 -27.87 17.28 37.27
CA PRO A 6 -27.19 17.10 35.99
C PRO A 6 -25.68 16.98 36.20
N ALA A 7 -25.04 16.04 35.51
CA ALA A 7 -23.58 15.91 35.51
C ALA A 7 -22.95 17.19 34.91
N LYS A 8 -21.88 17.70 35.52
CA LYS A 8 -21.25 19.01 35.15
C LYS A 8 -19.74 18.89 35.05
N ASP A 9 -19.22 18.00 35.87
CA ASP A 9 -17.88 17.50 36.11
C ASP A 9 -17.28 16.70 34.94
N LEU A 10 -18.10 16.09 34.07
CA LEU A 10 -17.59 15.44 32.85
C LEU A 10 -16.87 16.48 31.97
N ASP A 11 -15.57 16.26 31.75
CA ASP A 11 -14.69 17.11 30.96
C ASP A 11 -14.86 16.80 29.46
N PRO A 12 -15.23 17.76 28.62
CA PRO A 12 -15.27 17.57 27.17
C PRO A 12 -13.89 17.32 26.55
N ASN A 13 -12.78 17.30 27.31
CA ASN A 13 -11.43 16.97 26.87
C ASN A 13 -10.87 15.67 27.49
N ALA A 14 -11.70 14.85 28.13
CA ALA A 14 -11.32 13.53 28.63
C ALA A 14 -11.99 12.38 27.85
N TRP A 15 -11.25 11.27 27.71
CA TRP A 15 -11.79 9.99 27.24
C TRP A 15 -12.27 9.17 28.45
N TYR A 16 -13.46 8.59 28.34
CA TYR A 16 -14.09 7.79 29.37
C TYR A 16 -14.30 6.34 28.92
N GLN A 17 -14.03 5.39 29.81
CA GLN A 17 -14.67 4.08 29.76
C GLN A 17 -16.07 4.19 30.38
N LEU A 18 -17.04 3.51 29.76
CA LEU A 18 -18.42 3.40 30.23
C LEU A 18 -18.70 1.92 30.49
N SER A 19 -19.29 1.61 31.64
CA SER A 19 -19.88 0.30 31.94
C SER A 19 -21.23 0.47 32.63
N GLU A 20 -21.84 -0.62 33.09
CA GLU A 20 -23.17 -0.62 33.72
C GLU A 20 -23.17 -1.60 34.91
N LEU A 21 -23.78 -1.22 36.04
CA LEU A 21 -23.61 -1.90 37.33
C LEU A 21 -24.18 -3.33 37.39
N ALA A 22 -25.04 -3.75 36.44
CA ALA A 22 -25.43 -5.16 36.32
C ALA A 22 -24.45 -6.02 35.50
N VAL A 23 -23.39 -5.41 34.95
CA VAL A 23 -22.36 -6.08 34.13
C VAL A 23 -20.98 -5.96 34.77
N ASP A 24 -20.74 -4.94 35.58
CA ASP A 24 -19.44 -4.61 36.17
C ASP A 24 -19.60 -4.13 37.62
N ASN A 25 -18.55 -4.27 38.45
CA ASN A 25 -18.67 -4.10 39.91
C ASN A 25 -18.30 -2.70 40.42
N GLY A 26 -17.90 -1.78 39.54
CA GLY A 26 -17.53 -0.41 39.91
C GLY A 26 -16.07 -0.23 40.33
N GLU A 27 -15.21 -1.24 40.15
CA GLU A 27 -13.76 -1.04 40.30
C GLU A 27 -13.20 -0.10 39.22
N THR A 28 -12.05 0.53 39.51
CA THR A 28 -11.42 1.55 38.65
C THR A 28 -10.88 1.03 37.29
N VAL A 29 -11.05 -0.28 37.01
CA VAL A 29 -10.70 -0.92 35.75
C VAL A 29 -11.85 -1.85 35.34
N PHE A 30 -12.78 -1.33 34.55
CA PHE A 30 -13.95 -2.11 34.12
C PHE A 30 -13.53 -3.35 33.30
N HIS A 31 -14.09 -4.49 33.64
CA HIS A 31 -13.98 -5.76 32.93
C HIS A 31 -14.90 -5.80 31.71
N GLY A 32 -16.14 -5.30 31.85
CA GLY A 32 -17.08 -5.08 30.76
C GLY A 32 -17.12 -3.60 30.35
N MET A 33 -17.23 -3.28 29.07
CA MET A 33 -17.35 -1.89 28.61
C MET A 33 -18.35 -1.73 27.46
N LEU A 34 -19.04 -0.59 27.43
CA LEU A 34 -19.91 -0.14 26.36
C LEU A 34 -19.10 0.09 25.08
N GLN A 35 -19.36 -0.69 24.03
CA GLN A 35 -18.66 -0.59 22.76
C GLN A 35 -19.51 -1.11 21.59
N PRO A 36 -19.25 -0.68 20.34
CA PRO A 36 -19.97 -1.15 19.17
C PRO A 36 -19.50 -2.56 18.75
N THR A 37 -20.45 -3.43 18.41
CA THR A 37 -20.16 -4.82 17.96
C THR A 37 -19.38 -4.89 16.63
N ALA A 38 -19.49 -3.86 15.81
CA ALA A 38 -18.70 -3.58 14.62
C ALA A 38 -18.79 -2.06 14.33
N PRO A 39 -17.93 -1.45 13.49
CA PRO A 39 -18.02 -0.02 13.20
C PRO A 39 -19.40 0.41 12.66
N GLY A 40 -20.19 1.09 13.50
CA GLY A 40 -21.58 1.47 13.21
C GLY A 40 -22.65 0.41 13.48
N GLY A 41 -22.30 -0.75 14.05
CA GLY A 41 -23.24 -1.77 14.50
C GLY A 41 -23.87 -1.47 15.86
N ASP A 42 -24.74 -2.36 16.32
CA ASP A 42 -25.41 -2.27 17.63
C ASP A 42 -24.40 -2.28 18.81
N LEU A 43 -24.75 -1.60 19.90
CA LEU A 43 -23.91 -1.49 21.10
C LEU A 43 -24.16 -2.63 22.10
N ARG A 44 -23.09 -3.02 22.82
CA ARG A 44 -23.12 -3.96 23.96
C ARG A 44 -22.20 -3.48 25.07
N VAL A 45 -22.49 -3.87 26.31
CA VAL A 45 -21.49 -3.92 27.39
C VAL A 45 -21.02 -5.37 27.46
N TRP A 46 -19.74 -5.61 27.16
CA TRP A 46 -19.13 -6.94 27.09
C TRP A 46 -17.61 -6.84 27.38
N PRO A 47 -16.87 -7.96 27.55
CA PRO A 47 -15.46 -7.95 27.93
C PRO A 47 -14.58 -6.98 27.10
N ALA A 48 -13.78 -6.17 27.80
CA ALA A 48 -13.10 -5.01 27.25
C ALA A 48 -12.11 -5.31 26.11
N ASN A 49 -12.35 -4.72 24.93
CA ASN A 49 -11.29 -4.44 23.96
C ASN A 49 -10.76 -3.00 24.21
N LYS A 50 -9.43 -2.83 24.36
CA LYS A 50 -8.80 -1.60 24.89
C LYS A 50 -8.75 -0.39 23.93
N ASN A 51 -9.75 -0.24 23.06
CA ASN A 51 -9.76 0.80 22.01
C ASN A 51 -11.04 1.67 22.01
N SER A 52 -12.15 1.17 22.57
CA SER A 52 -13.47 1.81 22.52
C SER A 52 -13.70 2.71 23.74
N TYR A 53 -13.62 4.03 23.53
CA TYR A 53 -13.73 5.07 24.55
C TYR A 53 -14.74 6.13 24.14
N TRP A 54 -15.38 6.78 25.11
CA TRP A 54 -16.43 7.77 24.88
C TRP A 54 -16.01 9.16 25.33
N GLN A 55 -16.53 10.19 24.67
CA GLN A 55 -16.30 11.60 24.99
C GLN A 55 -17.64 12.35 25.02
N PHE A 56 -17.80 13.25 25.99
CA PHE A 56 -19.03 13.98 26.27
C PHE A 56 -18.90 15.46 25.87
N GLN A 57 -19.39 15.82 24.69
CA GLN A 57 -19.33 17.18 24.16
C GLN A 57 -20.53 18.01 24.65
N LYS A 58 -20.30 19.08 25.43
CA LYS A 58 -21.38 19.91 26.01
C LYS A 58 -22.17 20.64 24.90
N ILE A 59 -23.51 20.60 24.95
CA ILE A 59 -24.39 21.26 23.94
C ILE A 59 -25.13 22.44 24.55
N GLY A 60 -24.71 23.65 24.19
CA GLY A 60 -25.28 24.89 24.71
C GLY A 60 -25.14 25.04 26.22
N ASP A 61 -25.91 25.96 26.81
CA ASP A 61 -25.79 26.33 28.23
C ASP A 61 -26.57 25.41 29.19
N LYS A 62 -27.18 24.32 28.71
CA LYS A 62 -27.95 23.41 29.58
C LYS A 62 -27.02 22.47 30.35
N PRO A 63 -26.99 22.53 31.71
CA PRO A 63 -26.17 21.62 32.50
C PRO A 63 -26.58 20.15 32.28
N GLY A 64 -25.59 19.26 32.19
CA GLY A 64 -25.80 17.83 31.93
C GLY A 64 -26.19 17.46 30.50
N ARG A 65 -26.26 18.40 29.55
CA ARG A 65 -26.55 18.05 28.15
C ARG A 65 -25.29 17.83 27.33
N TYR A 66 -25.21 16.67 26.70
CA TYR A 66 -24.06 16.22 25.93
C TYR A 66 -24.43 15.57 24.60
N GLN A 67 -23.55 15.72 23.61
CA GLN A 67 -23.38 14.82 22.47
C GLN A 67 -22.33 13.78 22.88
N MET A 68 -22.54 12.51 22.54
CA MET A 68 -21.67 11.40 22.95
C MET A 68 -21.08 10.71 21.73
N ARG A 69 -19.75 10.71 21.58
CA ARG A 69 -19.08 10.00 20.48
C ARG A 69 -18.12 8.92 20.97
N CYS A 70 -17.97 7.87 20.15
CA CYS A 70 -17.02 6.78 20.37
C CYS A 70 -15.74 7.00 19.55
N SER A 71 -14.58 6.71 20.14
CA SER A 71 -13.26 6.72 19.50
C SER A 71 -13.22 5.92 18.19
N ASP A 72 -13.90 4.76 18.14
CA ASP A 72 -13.94 3.86 16.98
C ASP A 72 -14.58 4.48 15.73
N THR A 73 -15.44 5.49 15.88
CA THR A 73 -16.19 6.10 14.76
C THR A 73 -15.76 7.51 14.40
N THR A 74 -14.76 8.07 15.10
CA THR A 74 -14.27 9.45 14.94
C THR A 74 -15.34 10.53 15.19
N VAL A 75 -15.01 11.80 14.92
CA VAL A 75 -15.97 12.92 14.99
C VAL A 75 -17.12 12.83 13.98
N LYS A 76 -17.01 11.94 12.99
CA LYS A 76 -18.01 11.76 11.92
C LYS A 76 -19.32 11.13 12.38
N LYS A 77 -19.38 10.60 13.61
CA LYS A 77 -20.60 9.99 14.16
C LYS A 77 -20.80 10.29 15.64
N GLN A 78 -22.05 10.52 16.01
CA GLN A 78 -22.52 10.61 17.39
C GLN A 78 -23.40 9.40 17.75
N LEU A 79 -23.56 9.19 19.05
CA LEU A 79 -24.57 8.31 19.64
C LEU A 79 -25.96 8.89 19.36
N SER A 80 -26.79 8.10 18.69
CA SER A 80 -28.13 8.45 18.25
C SER A 80 -29.12 7.36 18.65
N VAL A 81 -30.42 7.63 18.57
CA VAL A 81 -31.48 6.64 18.76
C VAL A 81 -32.02 6.16 17.41
N CYS A 82 -31.86 4.87 17.13
CA CYS A 82 -32.37 4.20 15.95
C CYS A 82 -33.57 3.30 16.26
N TYR A 83 -34.45 3.11 15.28
CA TYR A 83 -35.43 2.03 15.26
C TYR A 83 -34.90 0.81 14.48
N ARG A 84 -35.29 -0.39 14.90
CA ARG A 84 -34.92 -1.71 14.35
C ARG A 84 -36.18 -2.58 14.20
N PRO A 85 -36.94 -2.46 13.09
CA PRO A 85 -38.19 -3.22 12.91
C PRO A 85 -37.98 -4.74 12.85
N ASP A 86 -36.76 -5.16 12.52
CA ASP A 86 -36.24 -6.53 12.48
C ASP A 86 -36.13 -7.20 13.87
N VAL A 87 -36.09 -6.42 14.95
CA VAL A 87 -36.02 -6.98 16.31
C VAL A 87 -37.40 -7.53 16.72
N ILE A 88 -37.41 -8.82 17.06
CA ILE A 88 -38.62 -9.59 17.41
C ILE A 88 -39.30 -9.07 18.68
N ASP A 89 -38.52 -8.71 19.72
CA ASP A 89 -39.07 -8.07 20.92
C ASP A 89 -39.37 -6.60 20.62
N GLU A 90 -40.67 -6.28 20.50
CA GLU A 90 -41.15 -4.94 20.15
C GLU A 90 -40.64 -3.84 21.10
N LYS A 91 -40.42 -4.19 22.38
CA LYS A 91 -39.91 -3.26 23.41
C LYS A 91 -38.41 -3.00 23.30
N ARG A 92 -37.69 -3.69 22.39
CA ARG A 92 -36.24 -3.55 22.15
C ARG A 92 -35.90 -3.18 20.71
N ARG A 93 -36.90 -2.72 19.92
CA ARG A 93 -36.69 -2.18 18.57
C ARG A 93 -36.04 -0.80 18.59
N THR A 94 -36.30 0.02 19.60
CA THR A 94 -35.62 1.29 19.80
C THR A 94 -34.27 1.03 20.48
N ARG A 95 -33.16 1.43 19.84
CA ARG A 95 -31.79 1.14 20.29
C ARG A 95 -30.83 2.31 20.10
N PRO A 96 -29.78 2.42 20.94
CA PRO A 96 -28.66 3.30 20.64
C PRO A 96 -27.92 2.81 19.39
N CYS A 97 -27.42 3.74 18.59
CA CYS A 97 -26.67 3.49 17.37
C CYS A 97 -25.65 4.61 17.11
N LEU A 98 -24.71 4.41 16.18
CA LEU A 98 -23.75 5.44 15.79
C LEU A 98 -24.10 5.96 14.39
N MET A 99 -24.69 7.15 14.34
CA MET A 99 -25.20 7.83 13.12
C MET A 99 -24.31 9.02 12.75
N ALA A 100 -24.37 9.47 11.49
CA ALA A 100 -23.62 10.64 11.05
C ALA A 100 -24.07 11.89 11.82
N THR A 101 -23.12 12.75 12.23
CA THR A 101 -23.40 13.93 13.05
C THR A 101 -24.39 14.89 12.34
N ASP A 102 -25.53 15.16 12.97
CA ASP A 102 -26.62 16.00 12.42
C ASP A 102 -27.28 16.96 13.43
N ASP A 103 -26.76 17.01 14.67
CA ASP A 103 -27.22 17.83 15.80
C ASP A 103 -28.68 17.65 16.25
N SER A 104 -29.41 16.68 15.70
CA SER A 104 -30.80 16.35 16.06
C SER A 104 -30.97 15.96 17.54
N ASP A 105 -32.19 16.12 18.09
CA ASP A 105 -32.51 15.74 19.48
C ASP A 105 -32.24 14.24 19.74
N GLU A 106 -32.34 13.40 18.71
CA GLU A 106 -31.94 11.99 18.69
C GLU A 106 -30.45 11.79 19.08
N GLN A 107 -29.59 12.77 18.77
CA GLN A 107 -28.15 12.77 19.09
C GLN A 107 -27.80 13.51 20.39
N GLN A 108 -28.78 14.12 21.07
CA GLN A 108 -28.59 14.84 22.32
C GLN A 108 -28.98 13.96 23.52
N TRP A 109 -28.18 14.04 24.59
CA TRP A 109 -28.32 13.20 25.78
C TRP A 109 -28.25 14.07 27.04
N ASP A 110 -29.27 13.99 27.88
CA ASP A 110 -29.27 14.55 29.23
C ASP A 110 -28.67 13.49 30.18
N VAL A 111 -27.51 13.77 30.76
CA VAL A 111 -26.77 12.92 31.70
C VAL A 111 -26.91 13.47 33.11
N SER A 112 -27.20 12.62 34.09
CA SER A 112 -27.46 13.02 35.48
C SER A 112 -26.91 12.00 36.48
N LEU A 113 -26.54 12.44 37.67
CA LEU A 113 -26.14 11.57 38.77
C LEU A 113 -27.33 10.73 39.26
N TRP A 114 -27.09 9.47 39.62
CA TRP A 114 -28.12 8.48 39.99
C TRP A 114 -27.71 7.67 41.22
N GLY A 115 -28.30 8.01 42.37
CA GLY A 115 -28.01 7.35 43.65
C GLY A 115 -26.80 7.96 44.37
N GLU A 116 -26.25 7.22 45.34
CA GLU A 116 -25.09 7.63 46.14
C GLU A 116 -23.78 6.95 45.66
N ASP A 117 -23.86 6.10 44.62
CA ASP A 117 -22.78 5.20 44.18
C ASP A 117 -21.89 5.79 43.04
N ASP A 118 -21.80 7.13 42.93
CA ASP A 118 -21.16 7.85 41.79
C ASP A 118 -21.60 7.40 40.37
N ALA A 119 -22.78 6.77 40.28
CA ALA A 119 -23.35 6.26 39.03
C ALA A 119 -24.16 7.32 38.27
N TYR A 120 -24.30 7.13 36.97
CA TYR A 120 -24.95 8.05 36.05
C TYR A 120 -26.18 7.42 35.38
N ARG A 121 -27.22 8.21 35.14
CA ARG A 121 -28.27 7.90 34.16
C ARG A 121 -28.04 8.70 32.88
N ILE A 122 -28.13 8.02 31.75
CA ILE A 122 -28.07 8.59 30.40
C ILE A 122 -29.48 8.54 29.80
N THR A 123 -30.08 9.70 29.53
CA THR A 123 -31.44 9.84 28.98
C THR A 123 -31.39 10.56 27.64
N ASN A 124 -32.03 10.03 26.60
CA ASN A 124 -32.11 10.71 25.29
C ASN A 124 -33.09 11.89 25.31
N VAL A 125 -32.93 12.83 24.37
CA VAL A 125 -33.69 14.08 24.32
C VAL A 125 -34.88 14.03 23.34
N GLN A 126 -34.82 13.20 22.30
CA GLN A 126 -35.79 13.12 21.18
C GLN A 126 -37.23 13.47 21.56
N ASN A 127 -37.73 14.64 21.13
CA ASN A 127 -39.12 15.09 21.34
C ASN A 127 -39.60 15.03 22.83
N GLY A 128 -38.69 15.16 23.79
CA GLY A 128 -38.99 15.02 25.23
C GLY A 128 -39.31 13.59 25.68
N THR A 129 -39.08 12.59 24.82
CA THR A 129 -39.26 11.18 25.15
C THR A 129 -38.11 10.72 26.04
N LYS A 130 -38.40 10.46 27.33
CA LYS A 130 -37.40 10.23 28.39
C LYS A 130 -36.68 8.86 28.31
N TRP A 131 -36.47 8.31 27.12
CA TRP A 131 -35.89 6.98 26.95
C TRP A 131 -34.50 6.91 27.58
N ASN A 132 -34.32 5.96 28.51
CA ASN A 132 -33.07 5.74 29.20
C ASN A 132 -32.24 4.68 28.46
N LEU A 133 -30.92 4.84 28.48
CA LEU A 133 -29.99 3.83 28.00
C LEU A 133 -30.00 2.65 28.99
N ASP A 134 -30.36 1.45 28.54
CA ASP A 134 -30.63 0.27 29.39
C ASP A 134 -29.84 -0.94 28.86
N CYS A 135 -29.11 -1.63 29.73
CA CYS A 135 -28.20 -2.71 29.35
C CYS A 135 -28.73 -4.07 29.81
N ILE A 136 -28.84 -5.03 28.90
CA ILE A 136 -29.04 -6.44 29.27
C ILE A 136 -27.65 -7.08 29.43
N PRO A 137 -27.29 -7.63 30.60
CA PRO A 137 -26.07 -8.42 30.75
C PRO A 137 -25.97 -9.53 29.70
N ASP A 138 -24.78 -9.70 29.11
CA ASP A 138 -24.49 -10.53 27.91
C ASP A 138 -25.32 -10.24 26.64
N GLY A 139 -26.18 -9.21 26.69
CA GLY A 139 -27.18 -8.88 25.68
C GLY A 139 -26.87 -7.60 24.89
N PRO A 140 -27.88 -7.04 24.21
CA PRO A 140 -27.81 -5.73 23.57
C PRO A 140 -28.10 -4.60 24.57
N VAL A 141 -27.53 -3.42 24.33
CA VAL A 141 -28.04 -2.17 24.88
C VAL A 141 -29.26 -1.73 24.07
N PHE A 142 -30.29 -1.20 24.74
CA PHE A 142 -31.54 -0.77 24.12
C PHE A 142 -32.06 0.50 24.80
N MET A 143 -33.10 1.09 24.24
CA MET A 143 -33.77 2.26 24.82
C MET A 143 -34.97 1.80 25.66
N SER A 144 -35.02 2.23 26.93
CA SER A 144 -36.04 1.80 27.89
C SER A 144 -36.97 2.95 28.29
N SER A 145 -38.28 2.72 28.20
CA SER A 145 -39.35 3.67 28.54
C SER A 145 -39.85 3.53 29.99
N ASN A 146 -39.19 2.71 30.81
CA ASN A 146 -39.44 2.64 32.23
C ASN A 146 -38.73 3.80 32.95
N PHE A 147 -39.44 4.49 33.84
CA PHE A 147 -38.97 5.74 34.47
C PHE A 147 -38.91 5.70 36.02
N GLU A 148 -39.22 4.56 36.64
CA GLU A 148 -39.49 4.47 38.09
C GLU A 148 -38.89 3.21 38.74
N GLY A 149 -38.52 3.33 40.03
CA GLY A 149 -37.96 2.26 40.87
C GLY A 149 -36.44 2.10 40.79
N GLU A 150 -35.89 1.20 41.61
CA GLU A 150 -34.52 0.71 41.45
C GLU A 150 -34.44 -0.14 40.17
N GLN A 151 -34.08 0.48 39.05
CA GLN A 151 -33.76 -0.23 37.82
C GLN A 151 -32.27 -0.59 37.84
N PRO A 152 -31.87 -1.87 38.04
CA PRO A 152 -30.47 -2.25 38.23
C PRO A 152 -29.63 -2.20 36.94
N ARG A 153 -30.22 -1.80 35.81
CA ARG A 153 -29.66 -1.89 34.44
C ARG A 153 -29.60 -0.54 33.71
N GLN A 154 -29.69 0.55 34.47
CA GLN A 154 -29.59 1.93 34.00
C GLN A 154 -28.59 2.76 34.85
N LYS A 155 -27.78 2.10 35.68
CA LYS A 155 -26.71 2.69 36.51
C LYS A 155 -25.40 2.61 35.73
N TRP A 156 -25.12 3.63 34.92
CA TRP A 156 -23.91 3.69 34.11
C TRP A 156 -22.72 4.15 34.96
N LEU A 157 -21.64 3.37 34.91
CA LEU A 157 -20.39 3.62 35.58
C LEU A 157 -19.43 4.30 34.59
N MET A 158 -18.72 5.33 35.03
CA MET A 158 -17.81 6.10 34.18
C MET A 158 -16.45 6.27 34.83
N THR A 159 -15.37 6.09 34.07
CA THR A 159 -14.00 6.33 34.55
C THR A 159 -13.19 6.98 33.44
N SER A 160 -12.55 8.10 33.75
CA SER A 160 -11.64 8.78 32.82
C SER A 160 -10.35 7.97 32.66
N VAL A 161 -9.93 7.74 31.42
CA VAL A 161 -8.71 6.98 31.07
C VAL A 161 -7.58 7.86 30.55
N GLY A 162 -7.80 9.18 30.43
CA GLY A 162 -6.80 10.15 29.99
C GLY A 162 -7.39 11.25 29.12
N GLU A 163 -6.54 12.24 28.83
CA GLU A 163 -6.90 13.38 27.99
C GLU A 163 -7.15 13.00 26.52
N VAL A 164 -7.96 13.81 25.85
CA VAL A 164 -8.26 13.73 24.42
C VAL A 164 -7.08 14.33 23.63
N ASN A 165 -5.99 13.57 23.62
CA ASN A 165 -4.69 13.89 23.03
C ASN A 165 -4.65 13.93 21.49
N ASN A 166 -5.80 14.07 20.82
CA ASN A 166 -5.92 14.12 19.37
C ASN A 166 -6.63 15.42 18.97
N GLN A 167 -5.96 16.25 18.16
CA GLN A 167 -6.40 17.60 17.81
C GLN A 167 -7.79 17.64 17.14
N MET A 168 -8.18 16.59 16.40
CA MET A 168 -9.51 16.50 15.79
C MET A 168 -10.64 16.42 16.84
N TYR A 169 -10.31 16.09 18.10
CA TYR A 169 -11.28 15.78 19.15
C TYR A 169 -11.23 16.73 20.37
N SER A 170 -10.16 17.51 20.54
CA SER A 170 -10.05 18.47 21.65
C SER A 170 -10.96 19.70 21.45
N THR A 171 -11.45 20.27 22.55
CA THR A 171 -12.32 21.46 22.54
C THR A 171 -11.60 22.75 22.95
N ILE A 172 -10.30 22.68 23.27
CA ILE A 172 -9.48 23.83 23.73
C ILE A 172 -8.81 24.58 22.56
N TYR A 173 -9.06 24.18 21.31
CA TYR A 173 -8.45 24.78 20.12
C TYR A 173 -8.76 26.28 19.99
N SER A 174 -7.74 27.10 20.23
CA SER A 174 -7.76 28.55 20.02
C SER A 174 -7.07 28.88 18.71
N ALA A 175 -7.80 29.46 17.76
CA ALA A 175 -7.26 29.82 16.45
C ALA A 175 -6.21 30.95 16.56
N PRO A 176 -5.22 31.01 15.64
CA PRO A 176 -4.22 32.08 15.63
C PRO A 176 -4.84 33.48 15.46
N PRO A 177 -4.23 34.54 16.04
CA PRO A 177 -4.71 35.91 15.84
C PRO A 177 -4.60 36.33 14.37
N LYS A 178 -5.66 36.93 13.82
CA LYS A 178 -5.59 37.56 12.49
C LYS A 178 -4.68 38.78 12.54
N SER A 179 -3.62 38.80 11.73
CA SER A 179 -2.78 39.98 11.55
C SER A 179 -3.55 41.10 10.84
N THR A 180 -3.79 42.20 11.53
CA THR A 180 -4.14 43.47 10.89
C THR A 180 -2.89 44.04 10.24
N GLY A 181 -2.84 44.06 8.91
CA GLY A 181 -1.69 44.58 8.18
C GLY A 181 -1.64 46.11 8.18
N ASP A 182 -0.48 46.67 8.50
CA ASP A 182 -0.01 47.95 7.93
C ASP A 182 1.53 48.09 8.13
N SER A 183 2.10 49.19 7.60
CA SER A 183 3.48 49.68 7.79
C SER A 183 4.59 49.13 6.88
N THR A 184 4.66 49.73 5.68
CA THR A 184 5.86 50.38 5.09
C THR A 184 7.25 49.75 5.24
N ALA A 185 7.89 49.46 4.11
CA ALA A 185 9.34 49.25 4.02
C ALA A 185 10.16 50.49 4.44
N THR A 186 11.41 50.28 4.86
CA THR A 186 12.43 51.33 4.95
C THR A 186 13.79 50.77 4.52
N THR A 187 14.42 51.43 3.55
CA THR A 187 15.71 51.02 2.99
C THR A 187 16.87 51.55 3.83
N ALA A 188 17.85 50.69 4.12
CA ALA A 188 19.17 51.09 4.60
C ALA A 188 20.25 50.29 3.86
N GLY A 189 21.31 50.96 3.40
CA GLY A 189 22.41 50.32 2.68
C GLY A 189 23.72 51.08 2.82
N MET A 190 24.83 50.34 2.80
CA MET A 190 26.21 50.81 2.77
C MET A 190 26.99 49.85 1.86
N THR A 191 27.30 50.21 0.61
CA THR A 191 28.48 50.96 0.16
C THR A 191 29.82 50.20 0.27
N ALA A 192 30.23 49.71 -0.90
CA ALA A 192 31.45 49.02 -1.30
C ALA A 192 32.82 49.63 -0.87
N SER A 193 33.88 48.83 -1.09
CA SER A 193 35.24 49.32 -1.38
C SER A 193 36.00 48.30 -2.27
N ASP A 194 36.85 48.79 -3.19
CA ASP A 194 37.42 48.02 -4.32
C ASP A 194 38.87 47.54 -4.16
N ALA A 195 39.23 46.45 -4.88
CA ALA A 195 40.49 46.32 -5.62
C ALA A 195 40.31 45.34 -6.81
N LYS A 196 40.53 45.65 -8.11
CA LYS A 196 41.77 45.97 -8.87
C LYS A 196 42.81 44.84 -8.92
N THR A 197 43.41 44.41 -10.05
CA THR A 197 43.44 44.93 -11.46
C THR A 197 43.89 43.85 -12.48
N THR A 198 43.60 44.04 -13.79
CA THR A 198 44.36 43.58 -15.01
C THR A 198 44.56 42.07 -15.34
N SER A 199 44.78 41.60 -16.60
CA SER A 199 44.37 42.04 -17.98
C SER A 199 44.94 41.11 -19.10
N THR A 200 44.12 40.66 -20.08
CA THR A 200 44.47 40.28 -21.50
C THR A 200 45.54 39.19 -21.80
N SER A 201 45.63 38.51 -22.97
CA SER A 201 44.92 38.57 -24.28
C SER A 201 45.09 37.29 -25.18
N THR A 202 44.01 36.87 -25.86
CA THR A 202 43.86 36.36 -27.27
C THR A 202 44.86 35.44 -28.01
N SER A 203 44.33 34.35 -28.60
CA SER A 203 44.32 34.01 -30.07
C SER A 203 43.66 32.61 -30.28
N ASP A 204 42.56 32.41 -31.01
CA ASP A 204 42.38 32.36 -32.50
C ASP A 204 43.11 31.18 -33.21
N ALA A 205 42.53 30.42 -34.17
CA ALA A 205 41.14 30.33 -34.69
C ALA A 205 40.89 29.06 -35.59
N SER A 206 39.65 28.91 -36.07
CA SER A 206 39.20 28.26 -37.34
C SER A 206 39.39 26.75 -37.67
N SER A 207 38.28 25.99 -37.52
CA SER A 207 37.57 25.16 -38.53
C SER A 207 38.29 24.39 -39.68
N GLY A 208 37.87 23.13 -39.89
CA GLY A 208 38.03 22.31 -41.13
C GLY A 208 37.06 21.10 -41.13
N ASN A 209 36.68 20.54 -42.30
CA ASN A 209 35.51 19.63 -42.41
C ASN A 209 35.70 18.39 -43.35
N SER A 210 34.83 17.38 -43.15
CA SER A 210 34.31 16.35 -44.08
C SER A 210 35.22 15.25 -44.70
N ASN A 211 34.80 13.97 -44.50
CA ASN A 211 34.51 12.87 -45.47
C ASN A 211 35.45 12.63 -46.71
N SER A 212 35.71 11.41 -47.23
CA SER A 212 34.98 10.12 -47.27
C SER A 212 35.83 8.91 -47.75
N ASN A 213 35.28 7.68 -47.57
CA ASN A 213 35.51 6.37 -48.23
C ASN A 213 36.64 6.16 -49.28
N SER A 214 37.39 5.06 -49.15
CA SER A 214 37.18 3.80 -49.93
C SER A 214 38.18 2.67 -49.59
N SER A 215 37.86 1.42 -49.97
CA SER A 215 38.59 0.18 -49.64
C SER A 215 39.79 -0.13 -50.57
N PRO A 216 40.65 -1.13 -50.26
CA PRO A 216 40.46 -2.46 -50.88
C PRO A 216 40.81 -3.69 -50.01
N ASN A 217 40.63 -4.88 -50.61
CA ASN A 217 40.54 -6.24 -50.04
C ASN A 217 41.84 -6.87 -49.50
N ASN A 218 41.67 -7.89 -48.64
CA ASN A 218 42.39 -9.18 -48.52
C ASN A 218 43.95 -9.23 -48.33
N ASP A 219 44.54 -10.27 -47.73
CA ASP A 219 44.02 -11.62 -47.39
C ASP A 219 44.53 -12.19 -46.02
N THR A 220 44.06 -13.41 -45.74
CA THR A 220 44.09 -14.19 -44.50
C THR A 220 45.45 -14.69 -43.96
N SER A 221 45.55 -14.76 -42.63
CA SER A 221 46.09 -15.93 -41.90
C SER A 221 45.65 -15.90 -40.43
N SER A 222 45.22 -17.04 -39.87
CA SER A 222 44.68 -17.13 -38.50
C SER A 222 45.33 -18.28 -37.72
N ASN A 223 45.94 -17.97 -36.56
CA ASN A 223 46.43 -18.98 -35.63
C ASN A 223 45.27 -19.55 -34.80
N GLU A 224 44.86 -20.78 -35.08
CA GLU A 224 43.92 -21.51 -34.22
C GLU A 224 44.60 -22.00 -32.93
N LEU A 225 43.91 -21.87 -31.80
CA LEU A 225 44.36 -22.43 -30.52
C LEU A 225 44.04 -23.92 -30.46
N SER A 226 44.99 -24.72 -29.97
CA SER A 226 44.81 -26.15 -29.70
C SER A 226 43.54 -26.42 -28.90
N SER A 227 42.79 -27.46 -29.30
CA SER A 227 41.54 -27.88 -28.64
C SER A 227 41.69 -28.14 -27.14
N GLY A 228 42.88 -28.58 -26.69
CA GLY A 228 43.20 -28.73 -25.27
C GLY A 228 43.23 -27.40 -24.50
N ALA A 229 43.68 -26.31 -25.14
CA ALA A 229 43.66 -24.97 -24.54
C ALA A 229 42.22 -24.42 -24.46
N VAL A 230 41.40 -24.64 -25.50
CA VAL A 230 39.98 -24.25 -25.49
C VAL A 230 39.21 -24.99 -24.40
N ALA A 231 39.42 -26.31 -24.24
CA ALA A 231 38.83 -27.10 -23.17
C ALA A 231 39.31 -26.62 -21.78
N GLY A 232 40.60 -26.33 -21.60
CA GLY A 232 41.14 -25.78 -20.36
C GLY A 232 40.54 -24.42 -19.98
N ILE A 233 40.35 -23.53 -20.96
CA ILE A 233 39.71 -22.22 -20.77
C ILE A 233 38.21 -22.40 -20.45
N ALA A 234 37.50 -23.31 -21.11
CA ALA A 234 36.09 -23.59 -20.83
C ALA A 234 35.87 -24.14 -19.41
N VAL A 235 36.70 -25.09 -18.97
CA VAL A 235 36.66 -25.63 -17.59
C VAL A 235 37.08 -24.55 -16.58
N GLY A 236 38.13 -23.78 -16.86
CA GLY A 236 38.58 -22.66 -16.03
C GLY A 236 37.51 -21.58 -15.86
N ALA A 237 36.86 -21.18 -16.94
CA ALA A 237 35.75 -20.22 -16.93
C ALA A 237 34.51 -20.77 -16.19
N THR A 238 34.18 -22.05 -16.39
CA THR A 238 33.06 -22.70 -15.67
C THR A 238 33.35 -22.78 -14.16
N LEU A 239 34.56 -23.17 -13.77
CA LEU A 239 34.99 -23.17 -12.36
C LEU A 239 35.07 -21.76 -11.79
N ALA A 240 35.46 -20.74 -12.57
CA ALA A 240 35.43 -19.35 -12.16
C ALA A 240 33.98 -18.84 -11.97
N VAL A 241 33.05 -19.18 -12.86
CA VAL A 241 31.61 -18.85 -12.70
C VAL A 241 31.01 -19.56 -11.50
N VAL A 242 31.33 -20.84 -11.26
CA VAL A 242 30.90 -21.57 -10.06
C VAL A 242 31.54 -20.98 -8.80
N ALA A 243 32.82 -20.60 -8.83
CA ALA A 243 33.49 -19.95 -7.71
C ALA A 243 32.93 -18.55 -7.43
N LEU A 244 32.56 -17.78 -8.45
CA LEU A 244 31.90 -16.47 -8.32
C LEU A 244 30.46 -16.63 -7.82
N ALA A 245 29.73 -17.66 -8.24
CA ALA A 245 28.40 -17.99 -7.70
C ALA A 245 28.48 -18.44 -6.23
N LEU A 246 29.47 -19.26 -5.86
CA LEU A 246 29.72 -19.68 -4.48
C LEU A 246 30.23 -18.52 -3.61
N ALA A 247 31.07 -17.63 -4.14
CA ALA A 247 31.51 -16.42 -3.47
C ALA A 247 30.36 -15.43 -3.29
N GLY A 248 29.54 -15.20 -4.32
CA GLY A 248 28.32 -14.41 -4.25
C GLY A 248 27.34 -14.96 -3.21
N PHE A 249 27.11 -16.28 -3.20
CA PHE A 249 26.34 -16.96 -2.16
C PHE A 249 26.97 -16.82 -0.77
N PHE A 250 28.29 -16.89 -0.64
CA PHE A 250 29.00 -16.72 0.62
C PHE A 250 28.92 -15.28 1.16
N PHE A 251 29.12 -14.27 0.31
CA PHE A 251 28.95 -12.86 0.67
C PHE A 251 27.49 -12.52 0.99
N TRP A 252 26.54 -13.03 0.20
CA TRP A 252 25.10 -12.91 0.47
C TRP A 252 24.72 -13.56 1.81
N ARG A 253 25.22 -14.77 2.11
CA ARG A 253 25.00 -15.48 3.38
C ARG A 253 25.70 -14.79 4.56
N ARG A 254 26.88 -14.18 4.34
CA ARG A 254 27.62 -13.38 5.32
C ARG A 254 26.86 -12.09 5.66
N ASN A 255 26.29 -11.42 4.66
CA ASN A 255 25.41 -10.26 4.87
C ASN A 255 24.09 -10.67 5.54
N LYS A 256 23.43 -11.77 5.14
CA LYS A 256 22.22 -12.27 5.82
C LYS A 256 22.49 -12.57 7.30
N ARG A 257 23.67 -13.11 7.64
CA ARG A 257 24.11 -13.37 9.04
C ARG A 257 24.44 -12.12 9.86
N LYS A 258 24.78 -10.97 9.24
CA LYS A 258 24.95 -9.70 9.97
C LYS A 258 23.63 -9.12 10.50
N TYR A 259 22.48 -9.60 10.00
CA TYR A 259 21.17 -8.97 10.22
C TYR A 259 20.11 -9.89 10.83
N SER A 260 20.50 -11.06 11.37
CA SER A 260 19.63 -11.84 12.25
C SER A 260 19.74 -11.32 13.69
N PRO A 261 18.64 -10.95 14.38
CA PRO A 261 18.68 -10.68 15.81
C PRO A 261 19.06 -11.96 16.58
N ALA A 262 19.74 -11.81 17.71
CA ALA A 262 20.13 -12.94 18.55
C ALA A 262 18.90 -13.55 19.26
N SER A 263 18.75 -14.87 19.20
CA SER A 263 17.68 -15.59 19.88
C SER A 263 18.03 -15.84 21.34
N THR A 264 17.50 -15.01 22.25
CA THR A 264 17.59 -15.23 23.70
C THR A 264 16.58 -16.29 24.16
N GLY A 265 17.07 -17.45 24.62
CA GLY A 265 16.36 -18.29 25.61
C GLY A 265 16.40 -17.64 27.01
N PRO A 266 16.00 -18.31 28.11
CA PRO A 266 15.96 -19.77 28.35
C PRO A 266 14.53 -20.35 28.11
N LEU A 267 13.98 -21.42 28.71
CA LEU A 267 14.37 -22.35 29.81
C LEU A 267 13.80 -23.76 29.56
N ASP A 268 14.15 -24.71 30.42
CA ASP A 268 13.54 -26.04 30.54
C ASP A 268 12.22 -26.00 31.32
N GLU A 269 11.26 -26.85 30.93
CA GLU A 269 10.43 -27.55 31.91
C GLU A 269 10.08 -28.95 31.39
N LYS A 270 10.15 -29.96 32.26
CA LYS A 270 9.80 -31.35 31.94
C LYS A 270 8.47 -31.68 32.58
N HIS A 271 7.59 -32.38 31.87
CA HIS A 271 6.86 -33.49 32.48
C HIS A 271 6.53 -34.58 31.46
N ASN A 272 6.17 -35.74 31.97
CA ASN A 272 6.06 -37.01 31.26
C ASN A 272 4.62 -37.54 31.31
N ASP A 273 4.37 -38.58 30.51
CA ASP A 273 3.36 -39.64 30.66
C ASP A 273 2.35 -39.75 29.51
N SER A 274 2.40 -40.92 28.87
CA SER A 274 1.32 -41.52 28.08
C SER A 274 0.74 -42.70 28.87
N PRO A 275 -0.50 -43.10 28.59
CA PRO A 275 -0.70 -44.53 28.31
C PRO A 275 -1.53 -44.81 27.04
N ILE A 276 -1.40 -46.05 26.58
CA ILE A 276 -2.08 -46.68 25.43
C ILE A 276 -3.26 -47.52 25.96
N VAL A 277 -4.31 -47.78 25.14
CA VAL A 277 -5.17 -49.02 25.06
C VAL A 277 -6.47 -48.67 24.28
N VAL A 278 -6.61 -49.03 23.00
CA VAL A 278 -7.16 -50.29 22.38
C VAL A 278 -8.64 -50.19 21.95
N SER A 279 -8.98 -50.78 20.80
CA SER A 279 -10.34 -50.86 20.21
C SER A 279 -10.88 -52.30 20.19
N PRO A 280 -12.21 -52.48 20.01
CA PRO A 280 -12.77 -53.24 18.88
C PRO A 280 -13.91 -52.45 18.17
N GLY A 281 -14.30 -52.65 16.90
CA GLY A 281 -14.83 -53.88 16.24
C GLY A 281 -16.37 -53.72 16.09
N ASP A 282 -17.09 -54.09 15.03
CA ASP A 282 -16.79 -54.78 13.76
C ASP A 282 -17.90 -54.48 12.71
N GLY A 283 -17.73 -54.78 11.41
CA GLY A 283 -18.85 -54.65 10.43
C GLY A 283 -18.55 -54.72 8.91
N MET A 284 -18.90 -55.86 8.30
CA MET A 284 -18.86 -56.27 6.87
C MET A 284 -19.38 -55.26 5.79
N GLY A 285 -19.05 -55.41 4.49
CA GLY A 285 -18.12 -56.37 3.86
C GLY A 285 -18.21 -56.54 2.32
N SER A 286 -17.05 -56.88 1.73
CA SER A 286 -16.79 -57.72 0.53
C SER A 286 -17.44 -57.47 -0.85
N TYR A 287 -16.60 -57.48 -1.90
CA TYR A 287 -16.67 -58.47 -3.02
C TYR A 287 -15.24 -58.81 -3.51
N TYR A 288 -15.07 -59.92 -4.25
CA TYR A 288 -13.79 -60.65 -4.36
C TYR A 288 -13.20 -60.73 -5.80
N SER A 289 -11.89 -61.00 -5.88
CA SER A 289 -11.13 -61.44 -7.09
C SER A 289 -11.26 -62.98 -7.28
N PRO A 290 -10.49 -63.76 -8.11
CA PRO A 290 -9.19 -63.51 -8.79
C PRO A 290 -9.10 -64.03 -10.26
N ALA A 291 -7.89 -64.27 -10.77
CA ALA A 291 -7.59 -64.79 -12.12
C ALA A 291 -6.62 -66.01 -12.09
N LYS A 292 -6.58 -66.84 -13.17
CA LYS A 292 -5.42 -67.72 -13.50
C LYS A 292 -5.43 -68.34 -14.92
N GLU A 293 -4.34 -68.10 -15.66
CA GLU A 293 -3.48 -68.99 -16.49
C GLU A 293 -4.01 -70.02 -17.55
N MET A 294 -3.57 -69.80 -18.82
CA MET A 294 -3.08 -70.79 -19.84
C MET A 294 -4.07 -71.77 -20.55
N PRO A 295 -3.72 -72.44 -21.70
CA PRO A 295 -2.43 -72.54 -22.45
C PRO A 295 -2.49 -72.14 -23.97
N GLN A 296 -1.62 -72.72 -24.82
CA GLN A 296 -1.23 -72.29 -26.20
C GLN A 296 -1.77 -73.17 -27.38
N GLU A 297 -1.21 -72.90 -28.59
CA GLU A 297 -1.22 -73.67 -29.87
C GLU A 297 -2.36 -73.34 -30.87
N HIS A 298 -2.24 -73.44 -32.21
CA HIS A 298 -1.17 -73.84 -33.17
C HIS A 298 -1.44 -73.12 -34.55
N GLY A 299 -0.57 -72.95 -35.56
CA GLY A 299 0.89 -73.10 -35.72
C GLY A 299 1.33 -73.35 -37.19
N VAL A 300 2.63 -73.09 -37.50
CA VAL A 300 3.49 -73.76 -38.52
C VAL A 300 3.46 -73.37 -40.04
N ALA A 301 4.66 -73.06 -40.56
CA ALA A 301 5.18 -73.36 -41.92
C ALA A 301 6.74 -73.31 -41.89
N GLU A 302 7.47 -74.13 -42.67
CA GLU A 302 8.88 -74.48 -42.38
C GLU A 302 9.92 -74.35 -43.53
N LEU A 303 11.14 -73.90 -43.18
CA LEU A 303 12.48 -74.40 -43.60
C LEU A 303 12.90 -74.34 -45.10
N PRO A 304 14.20 -74.54 -45.49
CA PRO A 304 15.37 -74.94 -44.69
C PRO A 304 16.63 -74.02 -44.75
N ASN A 305 17.69 -74.47 -44.08
CA ASN A 305 19.00 -73.80 -43.85
C ASN A 305 19.80 -73.38 -45.09
N GLY A 306 20.57 -72.29 -44.92
CA GLY A 306 21.79 -71.99 -45.67
C GLY A 306 22.70 -71.03 -44.89
N GLN A 307 23.85 -71.48 -44.39
CA GLN A 307 24.80 -70.62 -43.67
C GLN A 307 25.70 -69.85 -44.63
N HIS A 308 25.80 -68.52 -44.50
CA HIS A 308 27.05 -67.78 -44.72
C HIS A 308 27.08 -66.47 -43.90
N GLN A 309 28.25 -65.86 -43.80
CA GLN A 309 28.62 -64.98 -42.68
C GLN A 309 28.08 -63.55 -42.77
N ARG A 310 27.85 -62.98 -41.57
CA ARG A 310 27.39 -61.61 -41.25
C ARG A 310 27.88 -60.52 -42.21
N HIS A 311 26.95 -59.72 -42.73
CA HIS A 311 27.10 -58.27 -42.86
C HIS A 311 25.71 -57.62 -42.86
N GLU A 312 25.31 -56.98 -41.74
CA GLU A 312 24.14 -56.11 -41.67
C GLU A 312 24.50 -54.84 -40.88
N MET A 313 23.84 -53.72 -41.23
CA MET A 313 24.07 -52.41 -40.62
C MET A 313 23.16 -52.22 -39.40
N ALA A 314 23.70 -51.71 -38.30
CA ALA A 314 22.90 -51.28 -37.15
C ALA A 314 22.43 -49.83 -37.34
N PRO A 315 21.16 -49.49 -37.03
CA PRO A 315 20.64 -48.13 -37.18
C PRO A 315 21.18 -47.18 -36.10
N SER A 316 21.50 -45.95 -36.50
CA SER A 316 22.03 -44.91 -35.62
C SER A 316 20.95 -44.31 -34.71
N GLY A 317 21.03 -44.61 -33.42
CA GLY A 317 20.20 -44.00 -32.37
C GLY A 317 20.96 -42.98 -31.51
N ILE A 318 20.26 -41.99 -30.96
CA ILE A 318 20.83 -40.85 -30.20
C ILE A 318 21.73 -41.29 -29.02
N LEU A 319 21.49 -42.47 -28.41
CA LEU A 319 22.36 -43.00 -27.36
C LEU A 319 23.80 -43.27 -27.83
N GLY A 320 24.03 -43.59 -29.11
CA GLY A 320 25.38 -43.84 -29.64
C GLY A 320 26.27 -42.60 -29.53
N PHE A 321 25.75 -41.46 -29.99
CA PHE A 321 26.44 -40.17 -29.91
C PHE A 321 26.77 -39.80 -28.47
N VAL A 322 25.81 -39.98 -27.55
CA VAL A 322 26.03 -39.75 -26.11
C VAL A 322 27.14 -40.67 -25.58
N VAL A 323 27.12 -41.97 -25.89
CA VAL A 323 28.06 -42.97 -25.36
C VAL A 323 29.50 -42.81 -25.88
N GLU A 324 29.71 -42.21 -27.05
CA GLU A 324 31.06 -41.94 -27.56
C GLU A 324 31.66 -40.65 -26.99
N ASP A 325 30.88 -39.58 -26.87
CA ASP A 325 31.31 -38.31 -26.24
C ASP A 325 31.59 -38.52 -24.72
N VAL A 326 30.79 -39.37 -24.07
CA VAL A 326 30.94 -39.91 -22.71
C VAL A 326 32.32 -40.56 -22.44
N LYS A 327 33.08 -40.95 -23.46
CA LYS A 327 34.42 -41.54 -23.27
C LYS A 327 35.58 -40.54 -23.28
N GLN A 328 35.39 -39.30 -23.75
CA GLN A 328 36.53 -38.41 -24.04
C GLN A 328 36.89 -37.40 -22.94
N SER A 329 35.97 -37.06 -22.03
CA SER A 329 36.24 -36.05 -20.97
C SER A 329 35.81 -36.52 -19.56
N PRO A 330 36.77 -36.96 -18.72
CA PRO A 330 36.55 -37.14 -17.28
C PRO A 330 36.11 -35.85 -16.57
N GLY A 331 36.50 -34.68 -17.10
CA GLY A 331 36.09 -33.37 -16.59
C GLY A 331 34.58 -33.14 -16.69
N ASN A 332 33.94 -33.62 -17.75
CA ASN A 332 32.49 -33.45 -17.95
C ASN A 332 31.69 -34.22 -16.87
N TYR A 333 32.18 -35.36 -16.39
CA TYR A 333 31.58 -36.07 -15.26
C TYR A 333 31.72 -35.29 -13.95
N LEU A 334 32.88 -34.69 -13.69
CA LEU A 334 33.09 -33.88 -12.48
C LEU A 334 32.24 -32.60 -12.50
N VAL A 335 32.04 -31.98 -13.67
CA VAL A 335 31.12 -30.85 -13.84
C VAL A 335 29.66 -31.30 -13.69
N ALA A 336 29.24 -32.39 -14.33
CA ALA A 336 27.87 -32.89 -14.23
C ALA A 336 27.52 -33.37 -12.80
N LEU A 337 28.41 -34.13 -12.15
CA LEU A 337 28.29 -34.52 -10.76
C LEU A 337 28.33 -33.31 -9.83
N GLY A 338 29.19 -32.32 -10.11
CA GLY A 338 29.23 -31.05 -9.40
C GLY A 338 27.90 -30.31 -9.48
N VAL A 339 27.33 -30.16 -10.69
CA VAL A 339 26.02 -29.54 -10.92
C VAL A 339 24.89 -30.34 -10.24
N LEU A 340 24.92 -31.67 -10.27
CA LEU A 340 23.93 -32.52 -9.58
C LEU A 340 24.02 -32.41 -8.06
N VAL A 341 25.23 -32.45 -7.50
CA VAL A 341 25.47 -32.29 -6.05
C VAL A 341 25.12 -30.88 -5.59
N ILE A 342 25.48 -29.85 -6.35
CA ILE A 342 25.07 -28.46 -6.11
C ILE A 342 23.54 -28.33 -6.21
N SER A 343 22.89 -28.93 -7.21
CA SER A 343 21.43 -28.90 -7.36
C SER A 343 20.71 -29.64 -6.23
N ALA A 344 21.24 -30.78 -5.76
CA ALA A 344 20.70 -31.52 -4.63
C ALA A 344 20.90 -30.78 -3.30
N LEU A 345 22.06 -30.14 -3.10
CA LEU A 345 22.32 -29.25 -1.95
C LEU A 345 21.41 -28.03 -1.98
N LEU A 346 21.28 -27.35 -3.12
CA LEU A 346 20.40 -26.19 -3.28
C LEU A 346 18.94 -26.59 -3.09
N HIS A 347 18.51 -27.74 -3.62
CA HIS A 347 17.16 -28.27 -3.35
C HIS A 347 16.95 -28.49 -1.85
N LYS A 348 17.84 -29.24 -1.18
CA LYS A 348 17.79 -29.51 0.27
C LYS A 348 17.90 -28.24 1.15
N LEU A 349 18.54 -27.18 0.65
CA LEU A 349 18.64 -25.87 1.33
C LEU A 349 17.51 -24.90 0.96
N SER A 350 16.72 -25.22 -0.07
CA SER A 350 15.55 -24.43 -0.51
C SER A 350 14.22 -25.00 -0.01
N THR A 351 14.10 -26.32 0.13
CA THR A 351 12.88 -26.98 0.64
C THR A 351 12.80 -26.78 2.16
N PRO A 352 11.85 -25.95 2.67
CA PRO A 352 11.70 -25.71 4.10
C PRO A 352 11.06 -26.92 4.80
N SER A 353 11.21 -26.98 6.12
CA SER A 353 10.26 -27.75 6.94
C SER A 353 8.91 -27.02 6.97
N LEU A 354 7.83 -27.79 6.95
CA LEU A 354 6.45 -27.30 6.95
C LEU A 354 5.68 -27.99 8.07
N ASP A 355 5.06 -27.19 8.94
CA ASP A 355 4.00 -27.67 9.83
C ASP A 355 2.77 -28.02 8.97
N PRO A 356 2.08 -29.16 9.18
CA PRO A 356 0.94 -29.57 8.35
C PRO A 356 -0.23 -28.57 8.30
N ARG A 357 -0.25 -27.57 9.19
CA ARG A 357 -1.26 -26.50 9.23
C ARG A 357 -0.89 -25.28 8.37
N GLU A 358 0.30 -25.25 7.78
CA GLU A 358 0.74 -24.16 6.90
C GLU A 358 0.06 -24.20 5.51
N PRO A 359 0.07 -23.08 4.75
CA PRO A 359 -0.47 -23.05 3.40
C PRO A 359 0.17 -24.12 2.48
N PRO A 360 -0.60 -24.72 1.54
CA PRO A 360 -0.10 -25.78 0.67
C PRO A 360 1.18 -25.42 -0.09
N PHE A 361 2.14 -26.34 -0.08
CA PHE A 361 3.42 -26.17 -0.78
C PHE A 361 3.25 -26.15 -2.29
N LEU A 362 3.69 -25.09 -2.95
CA LEU A 362 3.85 -25.08 -4.41
C LEU A 362 5.21 -25.69 -4.75
N LYS A 363 5.23 -26.79 -5.51
CA LYS A 363 6.49 -27.35 -6.03
C LYS A 363 6.99 -26.50 -7.21
N PRO A 364 8.23 -25.99 -7.20
CA PRO A 364 8.77 -25.31 -8.38
C PRO A 364 9.05 -26.30 -9.51
N ALA A 365 8.84 -25.87 -10.76
CA ALA A 365 9.27 -26.63 -11.94
C ALA A 365 10.81 -26.76 -12.03
N PHE A 366 11.53 -25.72 -11.57
CA PHE A 366 12.98 -25.70 -11.44
C PHE A 366 13.37 -25.07 -10.09
N PRO A 367 14.27 -25.69 -9.29
CA PRO A 367 14.75 -25.08 -8.05
C PRO A 367 15.21 -23.62 -8.25
N ILE A 368 15.02 -22.78 -7.24
CA ILE A 368 15.38 -21.36 -7.19
C ILE A 368 14.53 -20.45 -8.10
N ILE A 369 14.37 -20.75 -9.39
CA ILE A 369 13.77 -19.82 -10.37
C ILE A 369 12.29 -20.15 -10.67
N GLY A 370 11.88 -21.42 -10.53
CA GLY A 370 10.61 -21.93 -11.06
C GLY A 370 9.31 -21.36 -10.48
N HIS A 371 9.35 -20.53 -9.43
CA HIS A 371 8.15 -19.91 -8.87
C HIS A 371 7.64 -18.73 -9.69
N PHE A 372 8.52 -17.88 -10.22
CA PHE A 372 8.11 -16.71 -11.00
C PHE A 372 7.35 -17.13 -12.27
N TYR A 373 7.83 -18.15 -12.97
CA TYR A 373 7.15 -18.71 -14.14
C TYR A 373 5.94 -19.58 -13.77
N GLY A 374 6.01 -20.30 -12.65
CA GLY A 374 4.92 -21.17 -12.17
C GLY A 374 3.65 -20.40 -11.77
N LEU A 375 3.79 -19.28 -11.04
CA LEU A 375 2.65 -18.46 -10.61
C LEU A 375 1.84 -17.87 -11.78
N MET A 376 2.46 -17.65 -12.93
CA MET A 376 1.78 -17.08 -14.10
C MET A 376 0.97 -18.12 -14.90
N ASN A 377 1.34 -19.40 -14.81
CA ASN A 377 0.72 -20.50 -15.58
C ASN A 377 -0.24 -21.38 -14.76
N ASP A 378 -0.02 -21.57 -13.45
CA ASP A 378 -0.92 -22.36 -12.58
C ASP A 378 -2.17 -21.53 -12.19
N LYS A 379 -2.90 -21.01 -13.19
CA LYS A 379 -4.08 -20.13 -13.06
C LYS A 379 -5.33 -20.80 -12.47
N HIS A 380 -5.16 -21.92 -11.76
CA HIS A 380 -6.26 -22.76 -11.31
C HIS A 380 -6.27 -22.90 -9.77
N HIS A 381 -7.29 -22.31 -9.16
CA HIS A 381 -7.92 -22.84 -7.93
C HIS A 381 -7.02 -23.00 -6.68
N ARG A 382 -6.06 -22.09 -6.43
CA ARG A 382 -5.34 -22.01 -5.14
C ARG A 382 -5.58 -20.67 -4.44
N GLN A 383 -6.15 -20.72 -3.24
CA GLN A 383 -6.48 -19.54 -2.44
C GLN A 383 -5.25 -18.92 -1.74
N ILE A 384 -4.33 -19.78 -1.28
CA ILE A 384 -3.09 -19.44 -0.58
C ILE A 384 -2.05 -20.55 -0.84
N ALA A 385 -0.77 -20.21 -0.89
CA ALA A 385 0.31 -21.17 -1.10
C ALA A 385 1.59 -20.80 -0.33
N THR A 386 2.43 -21.80 -0.05
CA THR A 386 3.80 -21.63 0.46
C THR A 386 4.82 -21.85 -0.66
N LEU A 387 5.67 -20.85 -0.91
CA LEU A 387 6.77 -20.91 -1.86
C LEU A 387 8.11 -21.11 -1.11
N PRO A 388 8.92 -22.13 -1.44
CA PRO A 388 10.28 -22.23 -0.97
C PRO A 388 11.15 -21.12 -1.57
N ILE A 389 11.93 -20.44 -0.72
CA ILE A 389 12.96 -19.48 -1.14
C ILE A 389 14.30 -19.85 -0.49
N LEU A 390 15.41 -19.29 -0.97
CA LEU A 390 16.74 -19.68 -0.48
C LEU A 390 16.90 -19.38 1.03
N GLY A 391 16.86 -20.43 1.85
CA GLY A 391 16.89 -20.35 3.31
C GLY A 391 15.72 -19.55 3.91
N GLY A 392 14.48 -19.93 3.58
CA GLY A 392 13.23 -19.42 4.16
C GLY A 392 12.00 -19.85 3.34
N LYS A 393 10.82 -19.32 3.66
CA LYS A 393 9.61 -19.47 2.83
C LYS A 393 8.88 -18.13 2.65
N LEU A 394 8.08 -18.08 1.59
CA LEU A 394 7.21 -16.95 1.26
C LEU A 394 5.79 -17.49 1.11
N TYR A 395 4.88 -17.09 1.99
CA TYR A 395 3.46 -17.28 1.80
C TYR A 395 2.96 -16.31 0.74
N VAL A 396 2.05 -16.75 -0.14
CA VAL A 396 1.35 -15.87 -1.08
C VAL A 396 -0.15 -16.13 -0.98
N ILE A 397 -0.93 -15.07 -0.80
CA ILE A 397 -2.40 -15.12 -0.80
C ILE A 397 -2.94 -14.55 -2.10
N PHE A 398 -3.91 -15.25 -2.67
CA PHE A 398 -4.66 -14.87 -3.87
C PHE A 398 -6.16 -14.63 -3.57
N ASP A 399 -6.70 -15.35 -2.58
CA ASP A 399 -8.11 -15.30 -2.19
C ASP A 399 -8.49 -14.03 -1.40
N PRO A 400 -9.56 -13.31 -1.80
CA PRO A 400 -10.00 -12.10 -1.12
C PRO A 400 -10.39 -12.27 0.35
N ALA A 401 -11.04 -13.37 0.75
CA ALA A 401 -11.44 -13.60 2.14
C ALA A 401 -10.20 -13.81 3.03
N ILE A 402 -9.21 -14.57 2.55
CA ILE A 402 -7.93 -14.74 3.25
C ILE A 402 -7.15 -13.41 3.31
N ILE A 403 -7.19 -12.58 2.27
CA ILE A 403 -6.60 -11.23 2.28
C ILE A 403 -7.23 -10.35 3.37
N GLN A 404 -8.56 -10.32 3.44
CA GLN A 404 -9.28 -9.56 4.48
C GLN A 404 -9.04 -10.15 5.89
N SER A 405 -8.88 -11.47 6.02
CA SER A 405 -8.48 -12.12 7.28
C SER A 405 -7.06 -11.71 7.71
N ALA A 406 -6.11 -11.65 6.77
CA ALA A 406 -4.73 -11.21 7.00
C ALA A 406 -4.65 -9.72 7.39
N TYR A 407 -5.38 -8.82 6.71
CA TYR A 407 -5.38 -7.39 7.02
C TYR A 407 -5.88 -7.05 8.44
N ARG A 408 -6.60 -7.96 9.11
CA ARG A 408 -7.05 -7.80 10.51
C ARG A 408 -5.98 -8.21 11.54
N LYS A 409 -4.86 -8.84 11.14
CA LYS A 409 -3.84 -9.37 12.06
C LYS A 409 -2.80 -8.31 12.42
N LYS A 410 -2.78 -7.86 13.68
CA LYS A 410 -1.76 -6.93 14.22
C LYS A 410 -0.32 -7.48 14.08
N THR A 411 -0.18 -8.80 14.08
CA THR A 411 1.05 -9.61 13.93
C THR A 411 1.64 -9.63 12.51
N LEU A 412 0.94 -9.09 11.49
CA LEU A 412 1.44 -9.00 10.12
C LEU A 412 1.86 -7.55 9.81
N SER A 413 3.16 -7.27 9.74
CA SER A 413 3.67 -5.90 9.63
C SER A 413 4.58 -5.65 8.43
N PHE A 414 4.48 -4.46 7.83
CA PHE A 414 5.39 -3.96 6.81
C PHE A 414 6.65 -3.30 7.40
N GLN A 415 6.60 -2.82 8.66
CA GLN A 415 7.68 -2.01 9.28
C GLN A 415 9.09 -2.63 9.18
N PRO A 416 9.30 -3.97 9.33
CA PRO A 416 10.63 -4.57 9.13
C PRO A 416 11.20 -4.36 7.72
N PHE A 417 10.36 -4.38 6.69
CA PHE A 417 10.80 -4.10 5.31
C PHE A 417 11.19 -2.63 5.12
N ALA A 418 10.51 -1.70 5.77
CA ALA A 418 10.86 -0.28 5.71
C ALA A 418 12.24 -0.02 6.34
N VAL A 419 12.56 -0.67 7.46
CA VAL A 419 13.89 -0.60 8.09
C VAL A 419 14.96 -1.31 7.26
N GLU A 420 14.65 -2.50 6.70
CA GLU A 420 15.55 -3.22 5.78
C GLU A 420 15.84 -2.41 4.50
N PHE A 421 14.86 -1.66 3.98
CA PHE A 421 15.00 -0.77 2.83
C PHE A 421 15.80 0.48 3.16
N ALA A 422 15.46 1.20 4.24
CA ALA A 422 16.16 2.41 4.65
C ALA A 422 17.65 2.16 4.91
N GLN A 423 18.00 1.02 5.54
CA GLN A 423 19.39 0.65 5.74
C GLN A 423 20.15 0.42 4.42
N ARG A 424 19.53 -0.26 3.45
CA ARG A 424 20.24 -0.74 2.25
C ARG A 424 20.27 0.27 1.10
N GLU A 425 19.14 0.95 0.89
CA GLU A 425 18.91 1.75 -0.31
C GLU A 425 18.98 3.25 -0.07
N LEU A 426 18.84 3.69 1.17
CA LEU A 426 18.94 5.10 1.55
C LEU A 426 20.29 5.46 2.21
N LEU A 427 21.21 4.48 2.34
CA LEU A 427 22.60 4.71 2.76
C LEU A 427 22.76 5.54 4.05
N ILE A 428 21.98 5.21 5.07
CA ILE A 428 22.15 5.75 6.42
C ILE A 428 23.42 5.19 7.10
N SER A 429 24.02 5.94 8.02
CA SER A 429 25.18 5.46 8.79
C SER A 429 24.81 4.37 9.81
N ASP A 430 25.83 3.64 10.26
CA ASP A 430 25.69 2.65 11.35
C ASP A 430 25.15 3.29 12.66
N GLU A 431 25.36 4.59 12.90
CA GLU A 431 24.81 5.27 14.09
C GLU A 431 23.30 5.54 13.96
N THR A 432 22.84 6.08 12.82
CA THR A 432 21.40 6.21 12.53
C THR A 432 20.73 4.85 12.50
N HIS A 433 21.38 3.84 11.94
CA HIS A 433 20.89 2.47 11.93
C HIS A 433 20.80 1.84 13.33
N LYS A 434 21.72 2.20 14.25
CA LYS A 434 21.63 1.85 15.67
C LYS A 434 20.43 2.53 16.34
N LYS A 435 20.23 3.84 16.12
CA LYS A 435 19.06 4.59 16.64
C LYS A 435 17.74 3.97 16.17
N LEU A 436 17.61 3.60 14.90
CA LEU A 436 16.46 2.89 14.32
C LEU A 436 16.14 1.52 14.96
N LYS A 437 17.08 0.92 15.71
CA LYS A 437 16.94 -0.42 16.31
C LYS A 437 16.84 -0.41 17.84
N GLU A 438 17.50 0.54 18.49
CA GLU A 438 17.66 0.59 19.95
C GLU A 438 16.82 1.70 20.60
N THR A 439 15.98 2.40 19.84
CA THR A 439 15.08 3.45 20.33
C THR A 439 13.69 3.37 19.69
N ASP A 440 12.70 4.03 20.28
CA ASP A 440 11.33 4.11 19.75
C ASP A 440 11.18 5.01 18.51
N LEU A 441 12.27 5.45 17.87
CA LEU A 441 12.24 6.27 16.65
C LEU A 441 11.38 5.63 15.53
N VAL A 442 11.44 4.31 15.35
CA VAL A 442 10.60 3.63 14.33
C VAL A 442 9.11 3.62 14.73
N PRO A 443 8.71 3.20 15.96
CA PRO A 443 7.37 3.44 16.49
C PRO A 443 6.85 4.87 16.31
N ASP A 444 7.61 5.88 16.76
CA ASP A 444 7.23 7.30 16.72
C ASP A 444 7.02 7.79 15.27
N PHE A 445 7.98 7.50 14.39
CA PHE A 445 7.89 7.84 12.96
C PHE A 445 6.63 7.25 12.31
N PHE A 446 6.30 5.98 12.58
CA PHE A 446 5.08 5.37 12.07
C PHE A 446 3.79 5.87 12.74
N ALA A 447 3.86 6.33 13.99
CA ALA A 447 2.74 6.94 14.69
C ALA A 447 2.37 8.32 14.14
N ALA A 448 3.37 9.14 13.81
CA ALA A 448 3.17 10.50 13.28
C ALA A 448 2.51 10.55 11.89
N ILE A 449 2.70 9.51 11.06
CA ILE A 449 2.21 9.47 9.67
C ILE A 449 0.68 9.56 9.56
N HIS A 450 -0.09 8.93 10.46
CA HIS A 450 -1.55 8.91 10.31
C HIS A 450 -2.22 10.25 10.69
N PRO A 451 -1.97 10.87 11.87
CA PRO A 451 -2.55 12.16 12.21
C PRO A 451 -2.27 13.23 11.14
N ALA A 452 -1.02 13.32 10.70
CA ALA A 452 -0.55 14.28 9.69
C ALA A 452 -1.19 14.13 8.29
N MET A 453 -1.90 13.03 8.04
CA MET A 453 -2.59 12.72 6.78
C MET A 453 -4.11 12.67 6.95
N THR A 454 -4.63 13.37 7.97
CA THR A 454 -6.08 13.48 8.27
C THR A 454 -6.47 14.89 8.70
N GLY A 455 -7.77 15.21 8.61
CA GLY A 455 -8.29 16.52 8.99
C GLY A 455 -7.68 17.66 8.19
N GLU A 456 -7.59 18.85 8.79
CA GLU A 456 -7.13 20.07 8.11
C GLU A 456 -5.77 19.89 7.40
N HIS A 457 -4.88 19.05 7.92
CA HIS A 457 -3.58 18.77 7.29
C HIS A 457 -3.70 18.19 5.87
N ILE A 458 -4.62 17.24 5.65
CA ILE A 458 -4.82 16.64 4.32
C ILE A 458 -5.60 17.59 3.39
N HIS A 459 -6.57 18.31 3.94
CA HIS A 459 -7.36 19.32 3.21
C HIS A 459 -6.47 20.46 2.69
N ARG A 460 -5.61 21.03 3.54
CA ARG A 460 -4.63 22.05 3.16
C ARG A 460 -3.60 21.53 2.14
N MET A 461 -3.11 20.31 2.30
CA MET A 461 -2.14 19.73 1.36
C MET A 461 -2.75 19.49 -0.03
N ASN A 462 -3.99 18.96 -0.10
CA ASN A 462 -4.76 18.84 -1.34
C ASN A 462 -4.92 20.21 -2.04
N ALA A 463 -5.32 21.23 -1.28
CA ALA A 463 -5.51 22.58 -1.79
C ALA A 463 -4.20 23.18 -2.33
N ASN A 464 -3.06 22.95 -1.65
CA ASN A 464 -1.76 23.43 -2.11
C ASN A 464 -1.33 22.77 -3.44
N ALA A 465 -1.46 21.44 -3.57
CA ALA A 465 -1.14 20.72 -4.80
C ALA A 465 -2.02 21.18 -5.97
N LEU A 466 -3.34 21.17 -5.78
CA LEU A 466 -4.28 21.50 -6.82
C LEU A 466 -4.22 22.99 -7.23
N ASN A 467 -3.96 23.91 -6.30
CA ASN A 467 -3.71 25.32 -6.63
C ASN A 467 -2.29 25.59 -7.19
N TYR A 468 -1.36 24.64 -7.12
CA TYR A 468 -0.18 24.66 -7.99
C TYR A 468 -0.59 24.33 -9.44
N ILE A 469 -1.25 23.19 -9.64
CA ILE A 469 -1.74 22.72 -10.96
C ILE A 469 -2.63 23.78 -11.63
N ALA A 470 -3.47 24.48 -10.85
CA ALA A 470 -4.31 25.56 -11.34
C ALA A 470 -3.55 26.73 -11.99
N LYS A 471 -2.31 27.04 -11.55
CA LYS A 471 -1.52 28.14 -12.12
C LYS A 471 -1.14 27.84 -13.56
N ASP A 472 -0.66 26.63 -13.82
CA ASP A 472 -0.27 26.17 -15.16
C ASP A 472 -1.51 26.06 -16.07
N ILE A 473 -2.62 25.52 -15.56
CA ILE A 473 -3.89 25.39 -16.30
C ILE A 473 -4.52 26.76 -16.62
N ASN A 474 -4.41 27.74 -15.72
CA ASN A 474 -4.83 29.13 -16.01
C ASN A 474 -3.90 29.83 -17.01
N GLY A 475 -2.68 29.31 -17.23
CA GLY A 475 -1.75 29.77 -18.26
C GLY A 475 -2.20 29.52 -19.71
N ILE A 476 -3.22 28.66 -19.93
CA ILE A 476 -3.76 28.28 -21.26
C ILE A 476 -4.64 29.39 -21.88
N ASN A 477 -4.65 30.59 -21.30
CA ASN A 477 -5.52 31.69 -21.73
C ASN A 477 -5.06 32.39 -23.03
N LYS A 478 -6.01 33.03 -23.72
CA LYS A 478 -5.86 33.74 -25.03
C LYS A 478 -5.75 32.83 -26.28
N GLY A 479 -6.53 31.75 -26.34
CA GLY A 479 -6.73 30.96 -27.57
C GLY A 479 -5.49 30.18 -28.05
N ARG A 480 -4.49 30.02 -27.18
CA ARG A 480 -3.26 29.29 -27.49
C ARG A 480 -3.46 27.82 -27.11
N LYS A 481 -3.54 26.91 -28.10
CA LYS A 481 -3.56 25.47 -27.82
C LYS A 481 -2.28 25.09 -27.04
N MET A 482 -2.45 24.39 -25.93
CA MET A 482 -1.39 23.75 -25.17
C MET A 482 -1.16 22.37 -25.78
N GLU A 483 -0.09 22.21 -26.56
CA GLU A 483 0.23 20.95 -27.24
C GLU A 483 1.48 20.32 -26.62
N HIS A 484 1.34 19.13 -26.04
CA HIS A 484 2.46 18.33 -25.53
C HIS A 484 2.65 17.09 -26.40
N GLY A 485 3.87 16.87 -26.89
CA GLY A 485 4.22 15.68 -27.69
C GLY A 485 4.24 14.37 -26.89
N ASN A 486 4.05 14.43 -25.57
CA ASN A 486 4.01 13.27 -24.67
C ASN A 486 3.12 13.58 -23.45
N VAL A 487 2.01 12.84 -23.28
CA VAL A 487 1.08 13.01 -22.14
C VAL A 487 1.70 12.56 -20.82
N TRP A 488 2.45 11.46 -20.85
CA TRP A 488 3.07 10.90 -19.65
C TRP A 488 4.07 11.90 -19.04
N LEU A 489 4.98 12.45 -19.84
CA LEU A 489 5.98 13.42 -19.34
C LEU A 489 5.30 14.70 -18.82
N TRP A 490 4.27 15.20 -19.51
CA TRP A 490 3.51 16.35 -19.01
C TRP A 490 2.85 16.09 -17.65
N LEU A 491 2.07 15.00 -17.53
CA LEU A 491 1.41 14.64 -16.27
C LEU A 491 2.42 14.31 -15.16
N ARG A 492 3.53 13.67 -15.52
CA ARG A 492 4.66 13.39 -14.63
C ARG A 492 5.22 14.68 -14.04
N ASP A 493 5.52 15.67 -14.86
CA ASP A 493 6.24 16.86 -14.44
C ASP A 493 5.37 17.78 -13.60
N ILE A 494 4.14 18.06 -14.05
CA ILE A 494 3.21 18.96 -13.35
C ILE A 494 2.81 18.41 -11.98
N VAL A 495 2.58 17.08 -11.86
CA VAL A 495 2.23 16.44 -10.57
C VAL A 495 3.46 16.24 -9.69
N THR A 496 4.65 15.95 -10.24
CA THR A 496 5.89 15.90 -9.44
C THR A 496 6.14 17.25 -8.76
N MET A 497 5.93 18.36 -9.48
CA MET A 497 6.00 19.69 -8.88
C MET A 497 4.85 19.93 -7.90
N ALA A 498 3.59 19.71 -8.28
CA ALA A 498 2.44 19.94 -7.39
C ALA A 498 2.52 19.17 -6.05
N THR A 499 2.88 17.89 -6.10
CA THR A 499 3.09 17.05 -4.92
C THR A 499 4.28 17.55 -4.08
N SER A 500 5.44 17.82 -4.69
CA SER A 500 6.62 18.28 -3.92
C SER A 500 6.42 19.67 -3.31
N GLU A 501 5.67 20.55 -3.97
CA GLU A 501 5.25 21.86 -3.46
C GLU A 501 4.28 21.74 -2.29
N ALA A 502 3.27 20.86 -2.40
CA ALA A 502 2.33 20.62 -1.32
C ALA A 502 3.01 20.01 -0.09
N LEU A 503 4.06 19.20 -0.28
CA LEU A 503 4.86 18.63 0.80
C LEU A 503 5.81 19.66 1.45
N TYR A 504 6.65 20.32 0.66
CA TYR A 504 7.82 21.08 1.16
C TYR A 504 7.63 22.60 1.20
N GLY A 505 6.50 23.13 0.71
CA GLY A 505 6.18 24.56 0.76
C GLY A 505 7.09 25.44 -0.11
N PRO A 506 7.32 26.72 0.25
CA PRO A 506 8.10 27.65 -0.57
C PRO A 506 9.55 27.18 -0.80
N ASP A 507 10.11 26.45 0.16
CA ASP A 507 11.48 25.96 0.19
C ASP A 507 11.68 24.58 -0.48
N ASN A 508 10.73 24.13 -1.29
CA ASN A 508 10.81 22.88 -2.04
C ASN A 508 12.18 22.68 -2.75
N PRO A 509 12.93 21.59 -2.46
CA PRO A 509 14.20 21.31 -3.13
C PRO A 509 14.10 21.24 -4.67
N LEU A 510 12.96 20.77 -5.20
CA LEU A 510 12.73 20.70 -6.65
C LEU A 510 12.42 22.08 -7.28
N ARG A 511 12.04 23.09 -6.48
CA ARG A 511 12.05 24.50 -6.91
C ARG A 511 13.47 25.06 -6.90
N GLU A 512 14.27 24.76 -5.88
CA GLU A 512 15.65 25.27 -5.76
C GLU A 512 16.56 24.75 -6.89
N ASP A 513 16.43 23.48 -7.27
CA ASP A 513 17.11 22.88 -8.43
C ASP A 513 16.12 22.04 -9.26
N PRO A 514 15.50 22.63 -10.31
CA PRO A 514 14.55 21.94 -11.18
C PRO A 514 15.14 20.71 -11.91
N SER A 515 16.46 20.56 -12.01
CA SER A 515 17.05 19.35 -12.61
C SER A 515 16.94 18.12 -11.70
N LEU A 516 16.62 18.31 -10.41
CA LEU A 516 16.30 17.22 -9.49
C LEU A 516 15.00 16.47 -9.86
N LEU A 517 14.12 17.07 -10.68
CA LEU A 517 12.93 16.40 -11.20
C LEU A 517 13.33 15.17 -12.05
N GLU A 518 14.29 15.32 -12.96
CA GLU A 518 14.77 14.21 -13.77
C GLU A 518 15.65 13.23 -12.97
N ASP A 519 16.33 13.70 -11.92
CA ASP A 519 17.00 12.79 -10.99
C ASP A 519 15.99 11.90 -10.25
N LEU A 520 14.83 12.42 -9.80
CA LEU A 520 13.81 11.60 -9.14
C LEU A 520 13.36 10.43 -10.03
N TRP A 521 13.05 10.71 -11.30
CA TRP A 521 12.63 9.67 -12.25
C TRP A 521 13.79 8.76 -12.69
N THR A 522 15.02 9.27 -12.73
CA THR A 522 16.24 8.46 -12.95
C THR A 522 16.53 7.52 -11.78
N PHE A 523 16.28 7.96 -10.55
CA PHE A 523 16.35 7.14 -9.34
C PHE A 523 15.28 6.05 -9.35
N GLU A 524 14.01 6.39 -9.58
CA GLU A 524 12.91 5.41 -9.65
C GLU A 524 13.15 4.35 -10.74
N ALA A 525 13.58 4.76 -11.93
CA ALA A 525 13.80 3.87 -13.07
C ALA A 525 14.96 2.87 -12.84
N GLY A 526 15.91 3.20 -11.95
CA GLY A 526 17.03 2.32 -11.58
C GLY A 526 16.89 1.62 -10.23
N LEU A 527 15.82 1.87 -9.46
CA LEU A 527 15.70 1.43 -8.06
C LEU A 527 15.68 -0.10 -7.91
N ASN A 528 15.23 -0.84 -8.94
CA ASN A 528 15.32 -2.30 -8.98
C ASN A 528 16.77 -2.82 -9.11
N VAL A 529 17.67 -2.05 -9.74
CA VAL A 529 19.10 -2.37 -9.86
C VAL A 529 19.85 -1.94 -8.61
N LEU A 530 19.48 -0.80 -8.01
CA LEU A 530 20.00 -0.37 -6.71
C LEU A 530 19.75 -1.44 -5.63
N LEU A 531 18.52 -1.99 -5.56
CA LEU A 531 18.12 -3.05 -4.64
C LEU A 531 19.00 -4.32 -4.65
N VAL A 532 19.58 -4.64 -5.81
CA VAL A 532 20.48 -5.79 -5.98
C VAL A 532 21.82 -5.53 -5.27
N ASN A 533 22.18 -4.25 -5.13
CA ASN A 533 23.28 -3.73 -4.31
C ASN A 533 24.66 -4.37 -4.62
N ILE A 534 24.88 -4.69 -5.90
CA ILE A 534 26.16 -5.14 -6.45
C ILE A 534 26.83 -3.92 -7.09
N LEU A 535 27.77 -3.30 -6.36
CA LEU A 535 28.54 -2.11 -6.79
C LEU A 535 27.68 -1.03 -7.51
N PRO A 536 26.68 -0.43 -6.84
CA PRO A 536 25.69 0.46 -7.48
C PRO A 536 26.27 1.62 -8.32
N ALA A 537 27.41 2.18 -7.93
CA ALA A 537 28.11 3.23 -8.68
C ALA A 537 28.64 2.77 -10.06
N ILE A 538 28.67 1.46 -10.34
CA ILE A 538 29.10 0.85 -11.60
C ILE A 538 27.91 0.20 -12.32
N THR A 539 27.01 -0.47 -11.60
CA THR A 539 25.86 -1.19 -12.18
C THR A 539 24.63 -0.30 -12.44
N ALA A 540 24.48 0.80 -11.70
CA ALA A 540 23.40 1.77 -11.85
C ALA A 540 23.89 3.22 -11.71
N PRO A 541 24.95 3.65 -12.43
CA PRO A 541 25.68 4.90 -12.16
C PRO A 541 24.78 6.14 -12.17
N LYS A 542 23.84 6.23 -13.13
CA LYS A 542 22.89 7.35 -13.21
C LYS A 542 21.96 7.41 -12.00
N ALA A 543 21.30 6.30 -11.65
CA ALA A 543 20.40 6.23 -10.49
C ALA A 543 21.15 6.42 -9.16
N HIS A 544 22.41 6.00 -9.10
CA HIS A 544 23.29 6.24 -7.96
C HIS A 544 23.64 7.72 -7.78
N GLN A 545 23.99 8.42 -8.86
CA GLN A 545 24.26 9.87 -8.87
C GLN A 545 22.99 10.67 -8.55
N ALA A 546 21.87 10.31 -9.19
CA ALA A 546 20.57 10.92 -8.96
C ALA A 546 20.12 10.80 -7.50
N ARG A 547 20.21 9.60 -6.91
CA ARG A 547 19.99 9.38 -5.47
C ARG A 547 20.83 10.34 -4.62
N ALA A 548 22.14 10.41 -4.87
CA ALA A 548 23.05 11.25 -4.10
C ALA A 548 22.71 12.75 -4.20
N ARG A 549 22.30 13.25 -5.38
CA ARG A 549 21.86 14.64 -5.55
C ARG A 549 20.57 14.95 -4.78
N LEU A 550 19.58 14.08 -4.90
CA LEU A 550 18.31 14.21 -4.16
C LEU A 550 18.53 14.17 -2.65
N GLN A 551 19.33 13.21 -2.17
CA GLN A 551 19.65 13.08 -0.75
C GLN A 551 20.41 14.29 -0.19
N ALA A 552 21.35 14.87 -0.95
CA ALA A 552 22.03 16.11 -0.56
C ALA A 552 21.09 17.32 -0.52
N ALA A 553 20.19 17.46 -1.49
CA ALA A 553 19.22 18.55 -1.54
C ALA A 553 18.17 18.47 -0.42
N LEU A 554 17.65 17.28 -0.13
CA LEU A 554 16.81 17.02 1.04
C LEU A 554 17.60 17.20 2.34
N GLY A 555 18.86 16.76 2.40
CA GLY A 555 19.74 16.93 3.56
C GLY A 555 19.96 18.39 3.93
N LYS A 556 20.11 19.27 2.94
CA LYS A 556 20.11 20.73 3.10
C LYS A 556 18.78 21.25 3.66
N TYR A 557 17.65 20.78 3.13
CA TYR A 557 16.31 21.19 3.58
C TYR A 557 16.03 20.82 5.05
N TYR A 558 16.28 19.56 5.44
CA TYR A 558 16.09 19.11 6.82
C TYR A 558 17.17 19.65 7.77
N GLY A 559 18.43 19.78 7.32
CA GLY A 559 19.52 20.36 8.10
C GLY A 559 19.36 21.85 8.41
N ALA A 560 18.69 22.60 7.54
CA ALA A 560 18.31 23.99 7.77
C ALA A 560 16.89 24.14 8.38
N GLN A 561 16.31 23.06 8.91
CA GLN A 561 15.00 23.02 9.59
C GLN A 561 13.82 23.58 8.78
N LYS A 562 13.90 23.55 7.44
CA LYS A 562 12.91 24.18 6.56
C LYS A 562 11.50 23.57 6.64
N TYR A 563 11.39 22.34 7.16
CA TYR A 563 10.11 21.68 7.49
C TYR A 563 9.28 22.40 8.58
N GLU A 564 9.86 23.38 9.28
CA GLU A 564 9.14 24.18 10.28
C GLU A 564 8.33 25.34 9.65
N HIS A 565 8.57 25.68 8.38
CA HIS A 565 7.80 26.69 7.64
C HIS A 565 6.29 26.39 7.68
N GLU A 566 5.43 27.41 7.83
CA GLU A 566 4.00 27.22 8.07
C GLU A 566 3.28 26.45 6.95
N ASP A 567 3.61 26.75 5.68
CA ASP A 567 3.10 26.08 4.48
C ASP A 567 3.62 24.66 4.24
N ALA A 568 4.71 24.23 4.90
CA ALA A 568 5.17 22.84 4.78
C ALA A 568 4.09 21.90 5.31
N ALA A 569 3.93 20.74 4.67
CA ALA A 569 2.91 19.77 5.08
C ALA A 569 3.22 19.17 6.45
N GLU A 570 2.17 18.90 7.23
CA GLU A 570 2.33 18.25 8.53
C GLU A 570 2.94 16.85 8.40
N ILE A 571 2.81 16.18 7.25
CA ILE A 571 3.50 14.90 7.01
C ILE A 571 5.02 15.07 6.93
N VAL A 572 5.52 16.18 6.41
CA VAL A 572 6.97 16.48 6.39
C VAL A 572 7.46 16.83 7.79
N ARG A 573 6.73 17.71 8.51
CA ARG A 573 7.06 18.16 9.87
C ARG A 573 6.98 17.03 10.91
N GLY A 574 5.85 16.33 10.95
CA GLY A 574 5.58 15.24 11.87
C GLY A 574 6.49 14.02 11.67
N ARG A 575 7.00 13.78 10.45
CA ARG A 575 8.05 12.78 10.20
C ARG A 575 9.44 13.26 10.60
N ALA A 576 9.77 14.54 10.42
CA ALA A 576 11.04 15.10 10.85
C ALA A 576 11.22 15.05 12.38
N TYR A 577 10.16 15.35 13.14
CA TYR A 577 10.24 15.48 14.60
C TYR A 577 10.81 14.24 15.34
N PRO A 578 10.40 13.00 15.06
CA PRO A 578 11.05 11.79 15.61
C PRO A 578 12.55 11.71 15.31
N PHE A 579 13.01 12.05 14.11
CA PHE A 579 14.45 12.04 13.81
C PHE A 579 15.22 13.07 14.65
N VAL A 580 14.66 14.28 14.81
CA VAL A 580 15.22 15.34 15.67
C VAL A 580 15.24 14.90 17.14
N LYS A 581 14.15 14.31 17.65
CA LYS A 581 14.00 13.80 19.03
C LYS A 581 15.13 12.83 19.43
N TYR A 582 15.59 11.98 18.50
CA TYR A 582 16.68 11.02 18.75
C TYR A 582 18.04 11.47 18.16
N ASN A 583 18.20 12.76 17.88
CA ASN A 583 19.45 13.39 17.43
C ASN A 583 20.02 12.76 16.14
N VAL A 584 19.19 12.56 15.12
CA VAL A 584 19.63 12.18 13.77
C VAL A 584 20.00 13.45 12.98
N PRO A 585 21.22 13.55 12.38
CA PRO A 585 21.63 14.72 11.61
C PRO A 585 20.71 14.99 10.40
N GLY A 586 20.49 16.27 10.04
CA GLY A 586 19.60 16.64 8.94
C GLY A 586 19.96 16.03 7.57
N GLU A 587 21.25 15.76 7.32
CA GLU A 587 21.74 15.00 6.15
C GLU A 587 21.16 13.57 6.12
N GLU A 588 21.21 12.87 7.26
CA GLU A 588 20.65 11.53 7.44
C GLU A 588 19.11 11.53 7.40
N ILE A 589 18.46 12.63 7.83
CA ILE A 589 17.02 12.82 7.60
C ILE A 589 16.73 12.92 6.11
N GLY A 590 17.49 13.74 5.38
CA GLY A 590 17.37 13.86 3.92
C GLY A 590 17.63 12.56 3.16
N HIS A 591 18.54 11.72 3.69
CA HIS A 591 18.75 10.36 3.18
C HIS A 591 17.47 9.52 3.27
N ILE A 592 16.81 9.50 4.43
CA ILE A 592 15.60 8.71 4.68
C ILE A 592 14.37 9.30 3.97
N GLU A 593 14.24 10.62 3.95
CA GLU A 593 13.06 11.33 3.46
C GLU A 593 12.97 11.44 1.92
N LEU A 594 14.00 11.01 1.19
CA LEU A 594 13.85 10.64 -0.22
C LEU A 594 12.72 9.60 -0.43
N ALA A 595 12.46 8.76 0.56
CA ALA A 595 11.33 7.83 0.52
C ALA A 595 9.97 8.55 0.52
N LEU A 596 9.82 9.75 1.11
CA LEU A 596 8.55 10.49 1.11
C LEU A 596 8.25 11.08 -0.27
N LEU A 597 9.24 11.74 -0.88
CA LEU A 597 9.13 12.25 -2.25
C LEU A 597 8.74 11.13 -3.22
N HIS A 598 9.45 9.99 -3.15
CA HIS A 598 9.17 8.82 -3.97
C HIS A 598 7.74 8.27 -3.78
N VAL A 599 7.28 8.01 -2.54
CA VAL A 599 5.93 7.42 -2.35
C VAL A 599 4.79 8.39 -2.66
N GLY A 600 5.05 9.71 -2.70
CA GLY A 600 4.10 10.71 -3.18
C GLY A 600 3.87 10.62 -4.69
N THR A 601 4.94 10.49 -5.48
CA THR A 601 4.91 10.57 -6.95
C THR A 601 4.69 9.23 -7.66
N ALA A 602 5.38 8.17 -7.20
CA ALA A 602 5.59 6.92 -7.96
C ALA A 602 4.31 6.21 -8.43
N ASN A 603 3.21 6.40 -7.70
CA ASN A 603 1.95 5.69 -7.91
C ASN A 603 0.82 6.61 -8.40
N THR A 604 0.82 7.86 -7.92
CA THR A 604 -0.20 8.87 -8.22
C THR A 604 -0.19 9.23 -9.70
N ILE A 605 1.01 9.42 -10.27
CA ILE A 605 1.22 9.77 -11.68
C ILE A 605 0.83 8.65 -12.66
N PRO A 606 1.27 7.39 -12.53
CA PRO A 606 0.76 6.32 -13.39
C PRO A 606 -0.73 6.05 -13.21
N THR A 607 -1.28 6.17 -11.99
CA THR A 607 -2.74 6.09 -11.78
C THR A 607 -3.46 7.20 -12.56
N LEU A 608 -2.97 8.44 -12.47
CA LEU A 608 -3.51 9.59 -13.20
C LEU A 608 -3.41 9.39 -14.70
N TYR A 609 -2.27 8.94 -15.21
CA TYR A 609 -2.07 8.69 -16.64
C TYR A 609 -3.11 7.70 -17.18
N TRP A 610 -3.31 6.54 -16.55
CA TRP A 610 -4.29 5.56 -17.02
C TRP A 610 -5.74 6.03 -16.85
N PHE A 611 -6.04 6.83 -15.82
CA PHE A 611 -7.34 7.48 -15.64
C PHE A 611 -7.60 8.50 -16.75
N PHE A 612 -6.67 9.43 -16.96
CA PHE A 612 -6.70 10.46 -17.99
C PHE A 612 -6.87 9.87 -19.39
N VAL A 613 -6.00 8.94 -19.81
CA VAL A 613 -6.06 8.42 -21.18
C VAL A 613 -7.25 7.49 -21.40
N ASN A 614 -7.81 6.86 -20.36
CA ASN A 614 -9.07 6.13 -20.53
C ASN A 614 -10.30 7.04 -20.57
N VAL A 615 -10.31 8.16 -19.86
CA VAL A 615 -11.37 9.17 -19.98
C VAL A 615 -11.31 9.85 -21.35
N PHE A 616 -10.23 10.55 -21.67
CA PHE A 616 -10.18 11.47 -22.82
C PHE A 616 -10.04 10.78 -24.19
N SER A 617 -9.87 9.45 -24.26
CA SER A 617 -9.95 8.68 -25.51
C SER A 617 -11.37 8.21 -25.88
N ARG A 618 -12.38 8.54 -25.05
CA ARG A 618 -13.77 8.09 -25.20
C ARG A 618 -14.73 9.29 -25.20
N PRO A 619 -15.05 9.89 -26.37
CA PRO A 619 -15.84 11.12 -26.45
C PRO A 619 -17.24 11.03 -25.81
N ASP A 620 -17.86 9.85 -25.88
CA ASP A 620 -19.13 9.53 -25.21
C ASP A 620 -19.01 9.61 -23.68
N LEU A 621 -17.93 9.05 -23.13
CA LEU A 621 -17.62 9.08 -21.70
C LEU A 621 -17.24 10.50 -21.25
N VAL A 622 -16.47 11.23 -22.04
CA VAL A 622 -16.13 12.64 -21.78
C VAL A 622 -17.40 13.48 -21.64
N GLN A 623 -18.40 13.28 -22.49
CA GLN A 623 -19.68 13.99 -22.37
C GLN A 623 -20.42 13.60 -21.09
N ARG A 624 -20.58 12.30 -20.81
CA ARG A 624 -21.24 11.81 -19.57
C ARG A 624 -20.59 12.36 -18.30
N LEU A 625 -19.25 12.42 -18.26
CA LEU A 625 -18.48 12.96 -17.14
C LEU A 625 -18.55 14.48 -17.05
N LYS A 626 -18.59 15.18 -18.19
CA LYS A 626 -18.80 16.63 -18.28
C LYS A 626 -20.18 17.02 -17.70
N ASP A 627 -21.22 16.25 -18.02
CA ASP A 627 -22.57 16.45 -17.49
C ASP A 627 -22.67 16.16 -15.97
N GLU A 628 -21.88 15.21 -15.45
CA GLU A 628 -21.77 14.91 -14.01
C GLU A 628 -20.98 15.97 -13.23
N VAL A 629 -19.91 16.51 -13.81
CA VAL A 629 -18.97 17.42 -13.11
C VAL A 629 -19.42 18.88 -13.17
N LEU A 630 -20.05 19.35 -14.26
CA LEU A 630 -20.45 20.77 -14.37
C LEU A 630 -21.34 21.29 -13.22
N PRO A 631 -22.31 20.53 -12.68
CA PRO A 631 -23.15 20.97 -11.56
C PRO A 631 -22.42 21.22 -10.23
N ILE A 632 -21.19 20.70 -10.03
CA ILE A 632 -20.43 20.91 -8.79
C ILE A 632 -19.47 22.11 -8.85
N ILE A 633 -19.28 22.72 -10.02
CA ILE A 633 -18.39 23.87 -10.20
C ILE A 633 -19.06 25.13 -9.66
N LYS A 634 -18.50 25.70 -8.59
CA LYS A 634 -19.01 26.94 -7.97
C LYS A 634 -18.34 28.14 -8.66
N MET A 635 -19.13 28.98 -9.33
CA MET A 635 -18.64 30.20 -9.99
C MET A 635 -18.66 31.41 -9.04
N ASP A 636 -17.51 32.09 -8.90
CA ASP A 636 -17.32 33.34 -8.14
C ASP A 636 -16.78 34.42 -9.10
N GLY A 637 -17.71 35.07 -9.82
CA GLY A 637 -17.36 35.92 -10.96
C GLY A 637 -16.68 35.09 -12.06
N GLU A 638 -15.45 35.48 -12.44
CA GLU A 638 -14.62 34.71 -13.37
C GLU A 638 -13.95 33.49 -12.71
N LYS A 639 -14.05 33.28 -11.39
CA LYS A 639 -13.37 32.14 -10.75
C LYS A 639 -14.20 30.87 -10.81
N GLY A 640 -13.62 29.79 -11.33
CA GLY A 640 -14.16 28.44 -11.24
C GLY A 640 -13.58 27.75 -10.00
N ILE A 641 -14.43 27.41 -9.03
CA ILE A 641 -14.02 26.75 -7.79
C ILE A 641 -14.47 25.28 -7.82
N VAL A 642 -13.50 24.37 -7.80
CA VAL A 642 -13.74 22.94 -7.54
C VAL A 642 -13.57 22.67 -6.06
N ASP A 643 -14.55 22.00 -5.47
CA ASP A 643 -14.53 21.49 -4.10
C ASP A 643 -14.26 19.99 -4.17
N VAL A 644 -13.06 19.54 -3.81
CA VAL A 644 -12.69 18.13 -4.00
C VAL A 644 -13.21 17.19 -2.91
N THR A 645 -13.77 17.73 -1.82
CA THR A 645 -14.36 16.91 -0.74
C THR A 645 -15.61 16.18 -1.19
N ILE A 646 -16.42 16.82 -2.04
CA ILE A 646 -17.72 16.32 -2.49
C ILE A 646 -17.63 15.35 -3.68
N LEU A 647 -16.44 15.10 -4.23
CA LEU A 647 -16.27 14.29 -5.45
C LEU A 647 -16.71 12.83 -5.26
N ASP A 648 -16.43 12.20 -4.11
CA ASP A 648 -16.83 10.80 -3.85
C ASP A 648 -18.36 10.63 -3.74
N ASP A 649 -19.06 11.68 -3.27
CA ASP A 649 -20.52 11.72 -3.08
C ASP A 649 -21.31 12.26 -4.30
N LYS A 650 -20.68 13.07 -5.15
CA LYS A 650 -21.35 13.82 -6.24
C LYS A 650 -20.93 13.43 -7.65
N CYS A 651 -19.78 12.77 -7.82
CA CYS A 651 -19.29 12.36 -9.14
C CYS A 651 -19.04 10.83 -9.21
N PRO A 652 -20.07 9.99 -9.01
CA PRO A 652 -19.91 8.53 -8.94
C PRO A 652 -19.34 7.90 -10.22
N LEU A 653 -19.59 8.46 -11.42
CA LEU A 653 -18.99 7.96 -12.67
C LEU A 653 -17.51 8.35 -12.77
N LEU A 654 -17.13 9.57 -12.39
CA LEU A 654 -15.73 10.01 -12.33
C LEU A 654 -14.93 9.15 -11.34
N VAL A 655 -15.50 8.91 -10.17
CA VAL A 655 -14.97 8.04 -9.11
C VAL A 655 -14.86 6.59 -9.58
N SER A 656 -15.86 6.08 -10.29
CA SER A 656 -15.84 4.73 -10.85
C SER A 656 -14.78 4.57 -11.95
N CYS A 657 -14.61 5.58 -12.82
CA CYS A 657 -13.52 5.63 -13.80
C CYS A 657 -12.13 5.65 -13.15
N TYR A 658 -11.95 6.39 -12.05
CA TYR A 658 -10.70 6.37 -11.28
C TYR A 658 -10.44 5.00 -10.63
N ARG A 659 -11.46 4.39 -10.00
CA ARG A 659 -11.36 3.05 -9.38
C ARG A 659 -11.06 1.97 -10.42
N GLU A 660 -11.65 2.04 -11.62
CA GLU A 660 -11.37 1.15 -12.75
C GLU A 660 -9.97 1.35 -13.35
N ALA A 661 -9.50 2.60 -13.45
CA ALA A 661 -8.14 2.90 -13.88
C ALA A 661 -7.10 2.31 -12.92
N ILE A 662 -7.34 2.37 -11.61
CA ILE A 662 -6.51 1.66 -10.62
C ILE A 662 -6.60 0.14 -10.85
N ARG A 663 -7.80 -0.45 -10.94
CA ARG A 663 -7.97 -1.90 -11.09
C ARG A 663 -7.20 -2.46 -12.30
N LEU A 664 -7.17 -1.74 -13.41
CA LEU A 664 -6.48 -2.17 -14.62
C LEU A 664 -4.97 -1.87 -14.64
N SER A 665 -4.50 -0.89 -13.88
CA SER A 665 -3.07 -0.50 -13.86
C SER A 665 -2.27 -1.10 -12.69
N ASN A 666 -2.93 -1.61 -11.65
CA ASN A 666 -2.29 -1.95 -10.38
C ASN A 666 -1.76 -3.39 -10.33
N GLN A 667 -0.43 -3.53 -10.22
CA GLN A 667 0.30 -4.78 -10.08
C GLN A 667 0.84 -5.04 -8.65
N ALA A 668 0.44 -4.26 -7.64
CA ALA A 668 1.14 -4.18 -6.35
C ALA A 668 1.34 -5.51 -5.60
N GLY A 669 2.59 -5.78 -5.21
CA GLY A 669 2.99 -6.86 -4.29
C GLY A 669 3.04 -6.37 -2.84
N SER A 670 1.92 -6.43 -2.12
CA SER A 670 1.80 -5.99 -0.72
C SER A 670 2.48 -6.96 0.25
N ASN A 671 3.73 -6.68 0.64
CA ASN A 671 4.55 -7.51 1.52
C ASN A 671 4.23 -7.31 3.02
N ARG A 672 4.31 -8.38 3.83
CA ARG A 672 4.18 -8.38 5.30
C ARG A 672 5.15 -9.41 5.91
N ARG A 673 5.75 -9.10 7.06
CA ARG A 673 6.56 -10.02 7.88
C ARG A 673 5.66 -10.56 9.00
N VAL A 674 5.72 -11.87 9.25
CA VAL A 674 5.01 -12.49 10.36
C VAL A 674 5.81 -12.24 11.65
N LEU A 675 5.30 -11.40 12.54
CA LEU A 675 5.98 -11.05 13.79
C LEU A 675 5.84 -12.15 14.86
N GLU A 676 4.74 -12.89 14.82
CA GLU A 676 4.34 -13.94 15.75
C GLU A 676 3.49 -14.97 15.00
N ASP A 677 3.57 -16.25 15.40
CA ASP A 677 2.78 -17.33 14.83
C ASP A 677 1.28 -16.96 14.84
N THR A 678 0.63 -17.02 13.67
CA THR A 678 -0.74 -16.50 13.53
C THR A 678 -1.53 -17.23 12.45
N THR A 679 -2.84 -17.33 12.64
CA THR A 679 -3.73 -18.04 11.70
C THR A 679 -4.49 -17.05 10.81
N VAL A 680 -4.55 -17.30 9.50
CA VAL A 680 -5.46 -16.64 8.55
C VAL A 680 -6.53 -17.62 8.06
N THR A 681 -7.68 -17.11 7.61
CA THR A 681 -8.88 -17.92 7.35
C THR A 681 -9.52 -17.60 6.00
N ASP A 682 -10.05 -18.61 5.31
CA ASP A 682 -10.86 -18.42 4.10
C ASP A 682 -12.34 -18.10 4.42
N SER A 683 -13.19 -18.10 3.38
CA SER A 683 -14.64 -17.93 3.48
C SER A 683 -15.38 -19.15 4.05
N ASN A 684 -14.77 -20.34 4.06
CA ASN A 684 -15.36 -21.59 4.54
C ASN A 684 -14.98 -21.89 6.01
N GLY A 685 -14.07 -21.12 6.61
CA GLY A 685 -13.53 -21.33 7.95
C GLY A 685 -12.22 -22.14 7.99
N ASN A 686 -11.69 -22.56 6.84
CA ASN A 686 -10.39 -23.23 6.76
C ASN A 686 -9.30 -22.30 7.30
N SER A 687 -8.42 -22.85 8.13
CA SER A 687 -7.46 -22.09 8.93
C SER A 687 -6.03 -22.46 8.57
N TYR A 688 -5.23 -21.47 8.16
CA TYR A 688 -3.84 -21.63 7.74
C TYR A 688 -2.89 -20.94 8.72
N LEU A 689 -1.93 -21.69 9.26
CA LEU A 689 -0.88 -21.18 10.15
C LEU A 689 0.22 -20.47 9.35
N LEU A 690 0.56 -19.24 9.74
CA LEU A 690 1.71 -18.49 9.24
C LEU A 690 2.76 -18.44 10.37
N LYS A 691 3.99 -18.87 10.09
CA LYS A 691 5.06 -18.99 11.09
C LYS A 691 5.84 -17.68 11.29
N LYS A 692 6.20 -17.38 12.54
CA LYS A 692 7.04 -16.24 12.95
C LYS A 692 8.34 -16.16 12.14
N GLY A 693 8.69 -14.96 11.71
CA GLY A 693 9.90 -14.64 10.95
C GLY A 693 9.76 -14.79 9.43
N GLU A 694 8.76 -15.53 8.94
CA GLU A 694 8.55 -15.73 7.50
C GLU A 694 7.87 -14.53 6.83
N ASN A 695 7.93 -14.52 5.50
CA ASN A 695 7.33 -13.47 4.68
C ASN A 695 5.96 -13.89 4.13
N LEU A 696 5.09 -12.90 3.94
CA LEU A 696 3.81 -13.00 3.26
C LEU A 696 3.73 -11.93 2.16
N GLN A 697 3.20 -12.29 1.00
CA GLN A 697 2.85 -11.37 -0.08
C GLN A 697 1.36 -11.50 -0.45
N ILE A 698 0.74 -10.37 -0.76
CA ILE A 698 -0.63 -10.24 -1.28
C ILE A 698 -0.53 -9.53 -2.63
N SER A 699 -1.14 -10.07 -3.68
CA SER A 699 -1.03 -9.53 -5.05
C SER A 699 -2.30 -8.81 -5.50
N ALA A 700 -2.21 -7.49 -5.66
CA ALA A 700 -3.30 -6.70 -6.27
C ALA A 700 -3.56 -7.15 -7.71
N LEU A 701 -2.50 -7.46 -8.48
CA LEU A 701 -2.61 -7.97 -9.86
C LEU A 701 -3.57 -9.15 -9.95
N VAL A 702 -3.43 -10.14 -9.04
CA VAL A 702 -4.28 -11.33 -9.05
C VAL A 702 -5.69 -10.96 -8.59
N SER A 703 -5.86 -10.28 -7.46
CA SER A 703 -7.20 -9.94 -6.94
C SER A 703 -8.00 -9.04 -7.89
N HIS A 704 -7.36 -8.13 -8.63
CA HIS A 704 -7.97 -7.27 -9.66
C HIS A 704 -8.28 -8.00 -10.97
N ASN A 705 -7.80 -9.23 -11.13
CA ASN A 705 -7.99 -10.10 -12.30
C ASN A 705 -8.65 -11.47 -11.95
N LEU A 706 -9.43 -11.54 -10.86
CA LEU A 706 -10.29 -12.70 -10.53
C LEU A 706 -11.64 -12.66 -11.28
N ASP A 707 -12.22 -13.82 -11.57
CA ASP A 707 -13.49 -13.96 -12.31
C ASP A 707 -14.69 -13.21 -11.68
N THR A 708 -14.62 -12.84 -10.40
CA THR A 708 -15.60 -11.97 -9.71
C THR A 708 -15.81 -10.60 -10.37
N TRP A 709 -14.88 -10.17 -11.23
CA TRP A 709 -14.99 -8.93 -12.00
C TRP A 709 -15.82 -9.06 -13.28
N GLY A 710 -16.18 -10.28 -13.69
CA GLY A 710 -16.95 -10.58 -14.90
C GLY A 710 -16.10 -10.83 -16.15
N GLY A 711 -16.73 -11.30 -17.24
CA GLY A 711 -16.02 -11.66 -18.48
C GLY A 711 -15.40 -10.47 -19.25
N ASP A 712 -15.69 -9.24 -18.86
CA ASP A 712 -15.12 -7.99 -19.41
C ASP A 712 -13.93 -7.47 -18.57
N ILE A 713 -13.23 -8.36 -17.87
CA ILE A 713 -12.20 -8.06 -16.87
C ILE A 713 -11.00 -7.26 -17.39
N SER A 714 -10.59 -7.47 -18.64
CA SER A 714 -9.49 -6.75 -19.30
C SER A 714 -9.93 -5.43 -19.95
N THR A 715 -11.24 -5.14 -19.97
CA THR A 715 -11.81 -3.94 -20.59
C THR A 715 -12.04 -2.85 -19.54
N PHE A 716 -11.63 -1.61 -19.84
CA PHE A 716 -12.00 -0.46 -19.02
C PHE A 716 -13.51 -0.20 -19.11
N LYS A 717 -14.22 -0.43 -18.00
CA LYS A 717 -15.66 -0.28 -17.87
C LYS A 717 -15.98 0.91 -16.95
N PRO A 718 -16.40 2.07 -17.49
CA PRO A 718 -16.61 3.29 -16.72
C PRO A 718 -17.53 3.12 -15.51
N ASP A 719 -18.58 2.31 -15.69
CA ASP A 719 -19.66 2.10 -14.73
C ASP A 719 -19.39 0.95 -13.71
N ARG A 720 -18.21 0.34 -13.68
CA ARG A 720 -17.95 -0.91 -12.90
C ARG A 720 -18.11 -0.77 -11.38
N PHE A 721 -17.93 0.43 -10.83
CA PHE A 721 -18.03 0.71 -9.39
C PHE A 721 -19.27 1.56 -9.03
N ILE A 722 -20.18 1.76 -9.98
CA ILE A 722 -21.53 2.26 -9.72
C ILE A 722 -22.40 1.06 -9.29
N GLU A 723 -23.42 1.30 -8.45
CA GLU A 723 -24.33 0.25 -7.98
C GLU A 723 -25.12 -0.38 -9.15
N THR A 724 -24.81 -1.63 -9.48
CA THR A 724 -25.47 -2.40 -10.54
C THR A 724 -26.58 -3.29 -9.98
N LYS A 725 -27.50 -3.75 -10.85
CA LYS A 725 -28.60 -4.69 -10.53
C LYS A 725 -28.13 -6.14 -10.28
N GLU A 726 -26.93 -6.31 -9.75
CA GLU A 726 -26.31 -7.61 -9.49
C GLU A 726 -26.65 -8.13 -8.09
N THR A 727 -26.25 -9.36 -7.78
CA THR A 727 -26.48 -9.94 -6.45
C THR A 727 -25.52 -9.35 -5.41
N LEU A 728 -26.00 -9.21 -4.18
CA LEU A 728 -25.23 -8.70 -3.04
C LEU A 728 -23.90 -9.43 -2.84
N GLU A 729 -23.84 -10.73 -3.13
CA GLU A 729 -22.61 -11.52 -2.99
C GLU A 729 -21.58 -11.24 -4.11
N ALA A 730 -22.02 -10.91 -5.33
CA ALA A 730 -21.11 -10.54 -6.42
C ALA A 730 -20.45 -9.17 -6.15
N ASP A 731 -21.21 -8.21 -5.63
CA ASP A 731 -20.68 -6.92 -5.17
C ASP A 731 -19.73 -7.08 -3.96
N LYS A 732 -20.13 -7.84 -2.92
CA LYS A 732 -19.23 -8.16 -1.78
C LYS A 732 -17.91 -8.78 -2.25
N ALA A 733 -17.95 -9.71 -3.21
CA ALA A 733 -16.77 -10.37 -3.74
C ALA A 733 -15.84 -9.40 -4.48
N ARG A 734 -16.39 -8.52 -5.34
CA ARG A 734 -15.61 -7.42 -5.94
C ARG A 734 -15.02 -6.47 -4.90
N ARG A 735 -15.81 -6.03 -3.91
CA ARG A 735 -15.33 -5.13 -2.83
C ARG A 735 -14.24 -5.77 -1.98
N ALA A 736 -14.29 -7.08 -1.74
CA ALA A 736 -13.22 -7.81 -1.06
C ALA A 736 -11.94 -7.94 -1.92
N ALA A 737 -12.10 -8.11 -3.24
CA ALA A 737 -11.01 -8.25 -4.21
C ALA A 737 -10.37 -6.91 -4.60
N PHE A 738 -11.07 -5.79 -4.44
CA PHE A 738 -10.55 -4.46 -4.75
C PHE A 738 -9.61 -3.94 -3.66
N ILE A 739 -8.31 -4.21 -3.82
CA ILE A 739 -7.24 -3.77 -2.89
C ILE A 739 -6.32 -2.67 -3.49
N PRO A 740 -6.86 -1.50 -3.91
CA PRO A 740 -6.11 -0.47 -4.64
C PRO A 740 -4.93 0.12 -3.85
N PHE A 741 -5.06 0.21 -2.52
CA PHE A 741 -4.14 0.92 -1.63
C PHE A 741 -3.52 0.02 -0.55
N GLY A 742 -3.53 -1.29 -0.78
CA GLY A 742 -3.26 -2.30 0.26
C GLY A 742 -4.39 -2.35 1.29
N GLY A 743 -4.04 -2.59 2.56
CA GLY A 743 -5.04 -2.71 3.63
C GLY A 743 -4.48 -3.07 5.01
N GLY A 744 -5.39 -3.09 5.98
CA GLY A 744 -5.11 -3.25 7.40
C GLY A 744 -4.41 -2.04 8.00
N ARG A 745 -3.61 -2.26 9.06
CA ARG A 745 -2.76 -1.23 9.70
C ARG A 745 -1.67 -0.61 8.79
N HIS A 746 -1.60 -1.06 7.53
CA HIS A 746 -0.64 -0.64 6.49
C HIS A 746 -1.39 -0.34 5.17
N LEU A 747 -2.59 0.25 5.28
CA LEU A 747 -3.32 0.91 4.19
C LEU A 747 -2.60 2.23 3.83
N CYS A 748 -2.52 2.60 2.55
CA CYS A 748 -1.83 3.82 2.12
C CYS A 748 -2.39 5.08 2.83
N PRO A 749 -1.56 5.89 3.53
CA PRO A 749 -2.00 7.13 4.14
C PRO A 749 -2.33 8.20 3.09
N GLY A 750 -1.54 8.27 2.01
CA GLY A 750 -1.72 9.21 0.89
C GLY A 750 -2.93 8.95 -0.02
N ARG A 751 -3.74 7.93 0.23
CA ARG A 751 -4.89 7.57 -0.63
C ARG A 751 -5.90 8.72 -0.85
N THR A 752 -6.09 9.58 0.15
CA THR A 752 -7.01 10.73 0.07
C THR A 752 -6.38 11.90 -0.70
N PHE A 753 -5.05 12.07 -0.61
CA PHE A 753 -4.29 13.04 -1.40
C PHE A 753 -4.30 12.65 -2.89
N ALA A 754 -3.88 11.42 -3.20
CA ALA A 754 -3.86 10.88 -4.56
C ALA A 754 -5.27 10.74 -5.20
N PHE A 755 -6.34 10.76 -4.40
CA PHE A 755 -7.71 10.88 -4.88
C PHE A 755 -8.03 12.34 -5.25
N ALA A 756 -7.81 13.28 -4.33
CA ALA A 756 -8.08 14.69 -4.54
C ALA A 756 -7.28 15.29 -5.70
N GLU A 757 -5.97 15.03 -5.76
CA GLU A 757 -5.07 15.50 -6.82
C GLU A 757 -5.52 14.99 -8.20
N ASN A 758 -5.79 13.69 -8.31
CA ASN A 758 -6.13 13.07 -9.60
C ASN A 758 -7.55 13.38 -10.08
N LEU A 759 -8.57 13.32 -9.21
CA LEU A 759 -9.94 13.66 -9.61
C LEU A 759 -10.13 15.17 -9.77
N GLY A 760 -9.48 16.00 -8.94
CA GLY A 760 -9.56 17.46 -9.05
C GLY A 760 -9.04 17.97 -10.40
N LEU A 761 -7.87 17.49 -10.82
CA LEU A 761 -7.30 17.78 -12.14
C LEU A 761 -8.23 17.33 -13.28
N VAL A 762 -8.69 16.08 -13.29
CA VAL A 762 -9.56 15.58 -14.37
C VAL A 762 -10.92 16.27 -14.39
N ALA A 763 -11.52 16.59 -13.23
CA ALA A 763 -12.76 17.35 -13.13
C ALA A 763 -12.61 18.78 -13.69
N CYS A 764 -11.54 19.49 -13.35
CA CYS A 764 -11.21 20.81 -13.90
C CYS A 764 -11.09 20.78 -15.44
N LEU A 765 -10.42 19.76 -15.98
CA LEU A 765 -10.27 19.59 -17.43
C LEU A 765 -11.61 19.29 -18.12
N LEU A 766 -12.41 18.35 -17.61
CA LEU A 766 -13.76 18.05 -18.11
C LEU A 766 -14.67 19.30 -18.12
N ALA A 767 -14.56 20.14 -17.10
CA ALA A 767 -15.39 21.32 -16.92
C ALA A 767 -14.96 22.52 -17.77
N GLY A 768 -13.66 22.80 -17.91
CA GLY A 768 -13.16 24.04 -18.53
C GLY A 768 -12.54 23.91 -19.92
N PHE A 769 -12.27 22.70 -20.39
CA PHE A 769 -11.36 22.46 -21.51
C PHE A 769 -11.89 21.43 -22.50
N ASP A 770 -11.43 21.56 -23.73
CA ASP A 770 -11.49 20.49 -24.72
C ASP A 770 -10.09 19.86 -24.81
N VAL A 771 -10.05 18.53 -24.68
CA VAL A 771 -8.83 17.73 -24.57
C VAL A 771 -8.83 16.73 -25.73
N GLU A 772 -7.93 16.94 -26.69
CA GLU A 772 -7.78 16.11 -27.89
C GLU A 772 -6.58 15.16 -27.68
N LEU A 773 -6.81 13.85 -27.76
CA LEU A 773 -5.75 12.82 -27.85
C LEU A 773 -5.57 12.39 -29.33
N PRO A 774 -4.39 11.85 -29.70
CA PRO A 774 -4.13 11.34 -31.06
C PRO A 774 -5.17 10.32 -31.54
N ASP A 775 -5.55 10.40 -32.81
CA ASP A 775 -6.58 9.56 -33.41
C ASP A 775 -6.24 8.06 -33.35
N GLY A 776 -6.97 7.32 -32.52
CA GLY A 776 -6.99 5.85 -32.55
C GLY A 776 -7.35 5.19 -31.21
N PRO A 777 -8.05 4.06 -31.21
CA PRO A 777 -8.48 3.37 -29.98
C PRO A 777 -7.34 2.63 -29.25
N LYS A 778 -6.11 2.68 -29.76
CA LYS A 778 -4.98 1.89 -29.23
C LYS A 778 -4.12 2.73 -28.30
N LEU A 779 -4.51 2.75 -27.03
CA LEU A 779 -3.67 3.25 -25.93
C LEU A 779 -2.29 2.57 -25.93
N PRO A 780 -1.22 3.24 -25.47
CA PRO A 780 0.09 2.61 -25.28
C PRO A 780 0.02 1.39 -24.35
N ALA A 781 0.95 0.44 -24.52
CA ALA A 781 1.04 -0.73 -23.66
C ALA A 781 1.58 -0.35 -22.26
N GLY A 782 1.24 -1.15 -21.24
CA GLY A 782 1.86 -1.08 -19.92
C GLY A 782 3.25 -1.73 -19.89
N LYS A 783 4.16 -1.14 -19.10
CA LYS A 783 5.48 -1.67 -18.74
C LYS A 783 5.41 -2.14 -17.29
N ASP A 784 5.73 -3.41 -17.05
CA ASP A 784 5.63 -4.02 -15.72
C ASP A 784 6.30 -3.20 -14.61
N CYS A 785 5.66 -3.18 -13.44
CA CYS A 785 6.08 -2.40 -12.28
C CYS A 785 7.44 -2.87 -11.76
N ASN A 786 8.25 -1.91 -11.28
CA ASN A 786 9.31 -2.26 -10.34
C ASN A 786 8.69 -2.65 -8.98
N PHE A 787 9.46 -3.28 -8.10
CA PHE A 787 8.98 -3.78 -6.79
C PHE A 787 8.39 -2.71 -5.85
N SER A 788 8.68 -1.42 -6.10
CA SER A 788 8.26 -0.27 -5.30
C SER A 788 7.05 0.47 -5.89
N GLN A 789 6.64 0.15 -7.12
CA GLN A 789 5.48 0.71 -7.81
C GLN A 789 4.28 -0.24 -7.75
N ALA A 790 3.10 0.35 -7.63
CA ALA A 790 1.80 -0.29 -7.71
C ALA A 790 1.23 -0.17 -9.13
N ALA A 791 1.08 1.04 -9.64
CA ALA A 791 0.50 1.28 -10.97
C ALA A 791 1.58 1.27 -12.07
N PHE A 792 1.35 0.52 -13.16
CA PHE A 792 2.35 0.40 -14.23
C PHE A 792 2.53 1.69 -15.04
N GLN A 793 3.73 1.88 -15.59
CA GLN A 793 4.04 3.02 -16.48
C GLN A 793 3.71 2.65 -17.93
N PRO A 794 3.48 3.60 -18.86
CA PRO A 794 3.44 3.28 -20.28
C PRO A 794 4.83 2.86 -20.80
N VAL A 795 4.86 1.90 -21.73
CA VAL A 795 6.06 1.51 -22.48
C VAL A 795 6.65 2.75 -23.18
N ASN A 796 7.99 2.83 -23.20
CA ASN A 796 8.77 3.98 -23.71
C ASN A 796 8.28 5.34 -23.19
N TYR A 797 7.75 5.40 -21.96
CA TYR A 797 7.21 6.63 -21.36
C TYR A 797 6.12 7.29 -22.23
N GLY A 798 5.34 6.51 -22.99
CA GLY A 798 4.29 7.06 -23.87
C GLY A 798 4.82 7.82 -25.10
N GLU A 799 6.03 7.51 -25.57
CA GLU A 799 6.62 8.08 -26.78
C GLU A 799 5.64 8.12 -27.97
N GLY A 800 5.48 9.29 -28.59
CA GLY A 800 4.54 9.54 -29.68
C GLY A 800 3.07 9.75 -29.27
N PHE A 801 2.71 9.50 -28.00
CA PHE A 801 1.36 9.72 -27.48
C PHE A 801 1.26 11.10 -26.81
N GLY A 802 0.92 12.12 -27.59
CA GLY A 802 0.74 13.51 -27.13
C GLY A 802 -0.69 13.86 -26.68
N VAL A 803 -0.92 15.14 -26.37
CA VAL A 803 -2.25 15.73 -26.10
C VAL A 803 -2.28 17.18 -26.58
N LYS A 804 -3.46 17.65 -27.00
CA LYS A 804 -3.76 19.07 -27.21
C LYS A 804 -4.86 19.48 -26.23
N ILE A 805 -4.67 20.60 -25.54
CA ILE A 805 -5.62 21.14 -24.57
C ILE A 805 -5.92 22.59 -24.96
N GLN A 806 -7.20 22.94 -25.01
CA GLN A 806 -7.65 24.32 -25.25
C GLN A 806 -8.79 24.65 -24.29
N ARG A 807 -8.96 25.95 -23.99
CA ARG A 807 -10.15 26.44 -23.31
C ARG A 807 -11.40 26.06 -24.12
N ARG A 808 -12.41 25.52 -23.44
CA ARG A 808 -13.72 25.26 -24.05
C ARG A 808 -14.44 26.58 -24.28
N GLU A 809 -15.29 26.62 -25.29
CA GLU A 809 -16.16 27.77 -25.58
C GLU A 809 -16.98 28.19 -24.35
N GLY A 810 -16.94 29.49 -24.02
CA GLY A 810 -17.59 30.08 -22.85
C GLY A 810 -16.85 29.89 -21.51
N TRP A 811 -15.65 29.28 -21.51
CA TRP A 811 -14.82 29.02 -20.33
C TRP A 811 -13.43 29.67 -20.40
N GLU A 812 -13.20 30.57 -21.37
CA GLU A 812 -11.92 31.18 -21.71
C GLU A 812 -11.40 32.15 -20.66
N GLY A 813 -12.29 32.87 -19.97
CA GLY A 813 -11.93 33.76 -18.86
C GLY A 813 -11.65 33.04 -17.55
N VAL A 814 -12.15 31.81 -17.39
CA VAL A 814 -12.36 31.19 -16.07
C VAL A 814 -11.05 30.93 -15.32
N GLN A 815 -10.85 31.60 -14.19
CA GLN A 815 -9.71 31.38 -13.31
C GLN A 815 -9.98 30.23 -12.35
N TRP A 816 -9.36 29.09 -12.61
CA TRP A 816 -9.49 27.89 -11.79
C TRP A 816 -8.82 28.06 -10.43
N SER A 817 -9.50 27.57 -9.40
CA SER A 817 -8.99 27.44 -8.04
C SER A 817 -9.66 26.26 -7.35
N PHE A 818 -8.97 25.70 -6.36
CA PHE A 818 -9.41 24.49 -5.66
C PHE A 818 -9.60 24.76 -4.17
N LYS A 819 -10.66 24.16 -3.63
CA LYS A 819 -10.88 23.99 -2.19
C LYS A 819 -10.95 22.50 -1.90
N SER A 820 -10.51 22.12 -0.72
CA SER A 820 -10.49 20.76 -0.21
C SER A 820 -10.82 20.75 1.27
#